data_AF-A0A914B5L8-F1
#
_entry.id   AF-A0A914B5L8-F1
#
_cell.length_a   1.000
_cell.length_b   1.000
_cell.length_c   1.000
_cell.angle_alpha   90.00
_cell.angle_beta   90.00
_cell.angle_gamma   90.00
#
_symmetry.space_group_name_H-M   'P 1'
#
loop_
_entity.id
_entity.type
_entity.pdbx_description
1 polymer ?
#
loop_
_entity_poly.entity_id
_entity_poly.type
_entity_poly.pdbx_seq_one_letter_code
_entity_poly.pdbx_strand_id
1 'polypeptide(L)'
;MASQGGSVVSDESLAKTASALRDTWPSLAEHLGFDQYECLLIRLECSGDVKEQARHMLTAWTKRYNGVDMQGFLIGALRKIGRYDLLGEHGAEIFDDPLLVPLADALGEAWQTLAFYLHLDDNQIVSIAGSFDQVHKQARRMLTVWREDYPGIDMIGQLTKALKRMGKYDLLKIIGLETVDEKSLQTLADELKGVWPEVAEHLGFDDDDCGSIRVAYPEDIKEQAWQMLKALRERHDGLVKMDELKGALKKISRYDLLKWLGEEILETTTIRKIARGLGESWPKLALYLLMDEVQCEAIMKYHSEPWQQAEEMLVLWREDFEGDNPVEHLGRALMMMDREDLAQALVPSQQLQPCGQCGNANPLKMRRYYSKDYEGFTRVIGLCCALCGQEWLSERFLFHPDVDNTRPWVKLGGVVLKEQLEVPLEKNPVFQVKDCRTKIEHFDDISHYIKVGDHITWHRPWGIWHHAVVSGLCDEVGKVKVIHWNKPNCSVSTQIVEEELDLRQQWGDTFRIDYPKEITAANTPELVIARAESRKGDIGYNLLGDNCEAFASYCKTGVAESCQLVWLYRKYTEIVEKALASLADGVWKVGYSLVRKIANDAMAGGGKKAVEAVGEAEFIEQVWKGSNWVGVGLVFAFEGRTCYWDLRQVYEKRKSGGISLKDFIETASRRVSEAIFGAGLASFIGIAGQAAGSFILPGILSPVGAFLGSVVGGTLGLIIGKPLGSIVGPHIGRAITSAMGTDDRAVERIEDLKPGDQVVFYGNLLHPRHHAIVVDRFPGAKKVQVVHNTYNQGVIEEKVDFSTSVFRLVYDERKCYPPDEVIQRARSKIGDETYRYSLVWNNCKHFARWCKLR
;
A
#
# COMPACT_ATOMS: atom_id res chain seq x y z
N MET A 1 33.56 -48.87 -14.50
CA MET A 1 33.64 -48.65 -13.04
C MET A 1 34.65 -47.54 -12.81
N ALA A 2 34.17 -46.30 -12.80
CA ALA A 2 34.93 -45.12 -12.43
C ALA A 2 34.37 -44.66 -11.07
N SER A 3 35.27 -44.44 -10.11
CA SER A 3 34.94 -43.96 -8.77
C SER A 3 34.36 -42.54 -8.86
N GLN A 4 33.06 -42.39 -8.57
CA GLN A 4 32.49 -41.09 -8.22
C GLN A 4 33.15 -40.66 -6.91
N GLY A 5 33.94 -39.57 -6.95
CA GLY A 5 34.45 -38.93 -5.76
C GLY A 5 33.27 -38.44 -4.93
N GLY A 6 33.20 -38.81 -3.65
CA GLY A 6 32.19 -38.29 -2.75
C GLY A 6 32.31 -36.78 -2.68
N SER A 7 31.24 -36.06 -3.04
CA SER A 7 31.23 -34.60 -2.94
C SER A 7 31.20 -34.21 -1.46
N VAL A 8 32.09 -33.28 -1.10
CA VAL A 8 32.28 -32.84 0.28
C VAL A 8 31.37 -31.64 0.52
N VAL A 9 30.41 -31.76 1.44
CA VAL A 9 29.65 -30.61 1.94
C VAL A 9 30.60 -29.74 2.77
N SER A 10 30.72 -28.45 2.47
CA SER A 10 31.66 -27.58 3.17
C SER A 10 31.16 -27.20 4.57
N ASP A 11 32.08 -27.03 5.52
CA ASP A 11 31.74 -26.56 6.87
C ASP A 11 31.08 -25.17 6.83
N GLU A 12 31.42 -24.35 5.83
CA GLU A 12 30.81 -23.04 5.60
C GLU A 12 29.34 -23.14 5.18
N SER A 13 29.02 -24.00 4.19
CA SER A 13 27.63 -24.18 3.73
C SER A 13 26.76 -24.78 4.84
N LEU A 14 27.31 -25.68 5.66
CA LEU A 14 26.63 -26.22 6.84
C LEU A 14 26.38 -25.15 7.91
N ALA A 15 27.33 -24.23 8.14
CA ALA A 15 27.15 -23.14 9.10
C ALA A 15 26.07 -22.13 8.65
N LYS A 16 26.01 -21.83 7.34
CA LYS A 16 24.95 -21.00 6.74
C LYS A 16 23.59 -21.70 6.87
N THR A 17 23.52 -22.98 6.51
CA THR A 17 22.33 -23.82 6.66
C THR A 17 21.85 -23.85 8.11
N ALA A 18 22.73 -24.11 9.09
CA ALA A 18 22.40 -24.12 10.52
C ALA A 18 21.83 -22.77 10.99
N SER A 19 22.39 -21.67 10.50
CA SER A 19 21.94 -20.32 10.84
C SER A 19 20.53 -20.03 10.30
N ALA A 20 20.19 -20.58 9.15
CA ALA A 20 18.94 -20.32 8.45
C ALA A 20 17.83 -21.34 8.76
N LEU A 21 18.16 -22.50 9.33
CA LEU A 21 17.18 -23.55 9.64
C LEU A 21 16.10 -23.13 10.65
N ARG A 22 16.41 -22.20 11.57
CA ARG A 22 15.47 -21.74 12.61
C ARG A 22 14.76 -22.94 13.26
N ASP A 23 13.46 -22.87 13.49
CA ASP A 23 12.62 -23.90 14.11
C ASP A 23 12.38 -25.15 13.24
N THR A 24 12.82 -25.16 11.98
CA THR A 24 12.65 -26.31 11.05
C THR A 24 13.73 -27.39 11.17
N TRP A 25 14.78 -27.15 11.97
CA TRP A 25 15.86 -28.13 12.15
C TRP A 25 15.42 -29.53 12.64
N PRO A 26 14.38 -29.71 13.48
CA PRO A 26 13.94 -31.04 13.92
C PRO A 26 13.32 -31.85 12.77
N SER A 27 12.57 -31.19 11.88
CA SER A 27 12.02 -31.82 10.68
C SER A 27 13.13 -32.25 9.72
N LEU A 28 14.17 -31.41 9.58
CA LEU A 28 15.36 -31.81 8.83
C LEU A 28 16.03 -33.03 9.48
N ALA A 29 16.20 -33.01 10.79
CA ALA A 29 16.84 -34.09 11.54
C ALA A 29 16.13 -35.44 11.33
N GLU A 30 14.80 -35.45 11.37
CA GLU A 30 13.99 -36.65 11.09
C GLU A 30 14.30 -37.25 9.71
N HIS A 31 14.38 -36.40 8.67
CA HIS A 31 14.71 -36.84 7.31
C HIS A 31 16.19 -37.22 7.13
N LEU A 32 17.07 -36.72 7.99
CA LEU A 32 18.46 -37.13 8.09
C LEU A 32 18.66 -38.37 8.99
N GLY A 33 17.57 -38.98 9.47
CA GLY A 33 17.58 -40.24 10.21
C GLY A 33 17.83 -40.09 11.71
N PHE A 34 17.48 -38.95 12.30
CA PHE A 34 17.45 -38.77 13.75
C PHE A 34 16.07 -39.14 14.30
N ASP A 35 16.05 -39.82 15.45
CA ASP A 35 14.80 -40.09 16.14
C ASP A 35 14.37 -38.95 17.08
N GLN A 36 13.15 -39.05 17.62
CA GLN A 36 12.61 -38.03 18.53
C GLN A 36 13.44 -37.88 19.81
N TYR A 37 14.09 -38.94 20.28
CA TYR A 37 14.90 -38.92 21.50
C TYR A 37 16.23 -38.21 21.27
N GLU A 38 16.89 -38.46 20.15
CA GLU A 38 18.11 -37.76 19.73
C GLU A 38 17.86 -36.25 19.56
N CYS A 39 16.75 -35.86 18.93
CA CYS A 39 16.34 -34.46 18.83
C CYS A 39 16.10 -33.83 20.22
N LEU A 40 15.54 -34.59 21.17
CA LEU A 40 15.31 -34.14 22.55
C LEU A 40 16.62 -33.92 23.30
N LEU A 41 17.60 -34.81 23.13
CA LEU A 41 18.93 -34.66 23.72
C LEU A 41 19.64 -33.40 23.22
N ILE A 42 19.62 -33.15 21.90
CA ILE A 42 20.21 -31.94 21.30
C ILE A 42 19.58 -30.67 21.91
N ARG A 43 18.26 -30.66 22.13
CA ARG A 43 17.55 -29.55 22.79
C ARG A 43 17.96 -29.34 24.25
N LEU A 44 18.28 -30.41 24.97
CA LEU A 44 18.70 -30.36 26.37
C LEU A 44 20.17 -29.94 26.51
N GLU A 45 21.02 -30.34 25.57
CA GLU A 45 22.46 -30.04 25.57
C GLU A 45 22.76 -28.61 25.11
N CYS A 46 21.97 -28.06 24.18
CA CYS A 46 22.18 -26.72 23.63
C CYS A 46 21.17 -25.73 24.25
N SER A 47 21.65 -24.85 25.13
CA SER A 47 20.85 -23.91 25.92
C SER A 47 20.07 -22.90 25.06
N GLY A 48 18.83 -23.22 24.68
CA GLY A 48 17.82 -22.29 24.12
C GLY A 48 18.14 -21.65 22.76
N ASP A 49 19.37 -21.73 22.27
CA ASP A 49 19.77 -21.20 20.96
C ASP A 49 19.48 -22.22 19.87
N VAL A 50 18.45 -21.93 19.07
CA VAL A 50 17.97 -22.76 17.97
C VAL A 50 19.04 -22.92 16.88
N LYS A 51 19.89 -21.92 16.66
CA LYS A 51 20.99 -21.99 15.70
C LYS A 51 22.05 -22.99 16.17
N GLU A 52 22.35 -22.98 17.48
CA GLU A 52 23.31 -23.89 18.06
C GLU A 52 22.80 -25.34 18.06
N GLN A 53 21.50 -25.54 18.28
CA GLN A 53 20.85 -26.85 18.12
C GLN A 53 20.97 -27.38 16.69
N ALA A 54 20.67 -26.56 15.68
CA ALA A 54 20.81 -26.93 14.27
C ALA A 54 22.26 -27.26 13.89
N ARG A 55 23.22 -26.46 14.40
CA ARG A 55 24.65 -26.70 14.20
C ARG A 55 25.11 -28.02 14.84
N HIS A 56 24.66 -28.30 16.06
CA HIS A 56 24.93 -29.56 16.75
C HIS A 56 24.36 -30.76 15.99
N MET A 57 23.13 -30.65 15.49
CA MET A 57 22.49 -31.69 14.68
C MET A 57 23.29 -31.98 13.39
N LEU A 58 23.64 -30.95 12.61
CA LEU A 58 24.40 -31.13 11.36
C LEU A 58 25.82 -31.65 11.64
N THR A 59 26.43 -31.27 12.76
CA THR A 59 27.74 -31.81 13.19
C THR A 59 27.63 -33.29 13.58
N ALA A 60 26.55 -33.69 14.25
CA ALA A 60 26.30 -35.09 14.59
C ALA A 60 26.02 -35.92 13.33
N TRP A 61 25.28 -35.36 12.37
CA TRP A 61 24.93 -35.99 11.10
C TRP A 61 26.16 -36.25 10.24
N THR A 62 27.00 -35.23 10.02
CA THR A 62 28.26 -35.35 9.25
C THR A 62 29.21 -36.38 9.85
N LYS A 63 29.31 -36.45 11.18
CA LYS A 63 30.09 -37.50 11.88
C LYS A 63 29.53 -38.90 11.66
N ARG A 64 28.20 -39.05 11.60
CA ARG A 64 27.51 -40.34 11.45
C ARG A 64 27.61 -40.90 10.04
N TYR A 65 27.58 -40.03 9.02
CA TYR A 65 27.47 -40.43 7.61
C TYR A 65 28.67 -40.00 6.76
N ASN A 66 29.85 -39.85 7.37
CA ASN A 66 31.06 -39.51 6.64
C ASN A 66 31.40 -40.61 5.59
N GLY A 67 31.48 -40.24 4.31
CA GLY A 67 31.84 -41.13 3.20
C GLY A 67 30.68 -41.64 2.32
N VAL A 68 29.44 -41.20 2.54
CA VAL A 68 28.33 -41.33 1.56
C VAL A 68 28.13 -40.02 0.79
N ASP A 69 27.26 -40.01 -0.23
CA ASP A 69 26.84 -38.79 -0.94
C ASP A 69 26.03 -37.85 -0.03
N MET A 70 26.74 -37.19 0.89
CA MET A 70 26.16 -36.32 1.91
C MET A 70 25.41 -35.16 1.26
N GLN A 71 25.95 -34.60 0.17
CA GLN A 71 25.33 -33.49 -0.55
C GLN A 71 23.96 -33.89 -1.10
N GLY A 72 23.86 -35.04 -1.80
CA GLY A 72 22.60 -35.55 -2.32
C GLY A 72 21.56 -35.82 -1.22
N PHE A 73 21.98 -36.42 -0.10
CA PHE A 73 21.10 -36.68 1.05
C PHE A 73 20.57 -35.40 1.69
N LEU A 74 21.43 -34.41 1.92
CA LEU A 74 21.03 -33.14 2.53
C LEU A 74 20.07 -32.36 1.62
N ILE A 75 20.36 -32.29 0.32
CA ILE A 75 19.49 -31.65 -0.67
C ILE A 75 18.12 -32.33 -0.72
N GLY A 76 18.07 -33.66 -0.75
CA GLY A 76 16.82 -34.42 -0.71
C GLY A 76 16.03 -34.17 0.57
N ALA A 77 16.69 -34.12 1.73
CA ALA A 77 16.04 -33.84 3.00
C ALA A 77 15.49 -32.40 3.07
N LEU A 78 16.25 -31.41 2.57
CA LEU A 78 15.83 -30.01 2.47
C LEU A 78 14.59 -29.83 1.58
N ARG A 79 14.53 -30.53 0.43
CA ARG A 79 13.36 -30.51 -0.46
C ARG A 79 12.11 -31.02 0.24
N LYS A 80 12.22 -32.16 0.93
CA LYS A 80 11.10 -32.80 1.64
C LYS A 80 10.52 -31.94 2.77
N ILE A 81 11.34 -31.10 3.41
CA ILE A 81 10.86 -30.14 4.42
C ILE A 81 10.47 -28.77 3.84
N GLY A 82 10.53 -28.60 2.52
CA GLY A 82 10.16 -27.35 1.84
C GLY A 82 11.16 -26.20 1.98
N ARG A 83 12.41 -26.48 2.39
CA ARG A 83 13.47 -25.46 2.54
C ARG A 83 14.28 -25.25 1.27
N TYR A 84 13.58 -24.86 0.20
CA TYR A 84 14.16 -24.63 -1.12
C TYR A 84 15.16 -23.46 -1.15
N ASP A 85 14.97 -22.48 -0.26
CA ASP A 85 15.84 -21.32 -0.05
C ASP A 85 17.29 -21.72 0.33
N LEU A 86 17.47 -22.91 0.90
CA LEU A 86 18.78 -23.41 1.33
C LEU A 86 19.48 -24.29 0.29
N LEU A 87 18.82 -24.61 -0.83
CA LEU A 87 19.39 -25.51 -1.84
C LEU A 87 20.59 -24.90 -2.57
N GLY A 88 20.55 -23.59 -2.80
CA GLY A 88 21.64 -22.86 -3.48
C GLY A 88 22.98 -22.94 -2.73
N GLU A 89 22.95 -22.97 -1.38
CA GLU A 89 24.16 -23.14 -0.55
C GLU A 89 24.87 -24.49 -0.77
N HIS A 90 24.17 -25.46 -1.36
CA HIS A 90 24.68 -26.79 -1.66
C HIS A 90 24.76 -27.05 -3.16
N GLY A 91 24.74 -26.00 -4.00
CA GLY A 91 24.90 -26.13 -5.46
C GLY A 91 23.75 -26.83 -6.17
N ALA A 92 22.57 -26.95 -5.54
CA ALA A 92 21.37 -27.43 -6.21
C ALA A 92 20.62 -26.27 -6.86
N GLU A 93 20.12 -26.50 -8.08
CA GLU A 93 19.23 -25.56 -8.73
C GLU A 93 17.92 -25.41 -7.93
N ILE A 94 17.47 -24.17 -7.82
CA ILE A 94 16.26 -23.81 -7.10
C ILE A 94 15.09 -23.81 -8.09
N PHE A 95 14.16 -24.75 -7.90
CA PHE A 95 12.86 -24.77 -8.56
C PHE A 95 11.76 -24.58 -7.51
N ASP A 96 11.55 -23.34 -7.09
CA ASP A 96 10.64 -22.96 -6.02
C ASP A 96 9.22 -22.63 -6.55
N ASP A 97 8.32 -22.25 -5.65
CA ASP A 97 6.92 -21.98 -6.00
C ASP A 97 6.74 -20.80 -6.99
N PRO A 98 7.53 -19.71 -6.93
CA PRO A 98 7.57 -18.68 -7.97
C PRO A 98 7.78 -19.19 -9.40
N LEU A 99 8.55 -20.26 -9.62
CA LEU A 99 8.71 -20.89 -10.94
C LEU A 99 7.69 -22.01 -11.18
N LEU A 100 7.41 -22.80 -10.15
CA LEU A 100 6.54 -23.98 -10.25
C LEU A 100 5.09 -23.61 -10.53
N VAL A 101 4.53 -22.62 -9.83
CA VAL A 101 3.11 -22.26 -9.93
C VAL A 101 2.77 -21.73 -11.33
N PRO A 102 3.49 -20.73 -11.89
CA PRO A 102 3.19 -20.25 -13.23
C PRO A 102 3.41 -21.33 -14.30
N LEU A 103 4.42 -22.21 -14.12
CA LEU A 103 4.66 -23.31 -15.05
C LEU A 103 3.51 -24.33 -14.99
N ALA A 104 3.03 -24.67 -13.80
CA ALA A 104 1.90 -25.58 -13.61
C ALA A 104 0.61 -25.03 -14.27
N ASP A 105 0.35 -23.73 -14.08
CA ASP A 105 -0.81 -23.05 -14.65
C ASP A 105 -0.75 -23.02 -16.18
N ALA A 106 0.43 -22.76 -16.75
CA ALA A 106 0.63 -22.75 -18.20
C ALA A 106 0.67 -24.16 -18.82
N LEU A 107 1.02 -25.19 -18.04
CA LEU A 107 1.09 -26.59 -18.49
C LEU A 107 -0.27 -27.12 -18.96
N GLY A 108 -1.33 -26.77 -18.22
CA GLY A 108 -2.69 -27.27 -18.47
C GLY A 108 -2.73 -28.80 -18.58
N GLU A 109 -3.46 -29.32 -19.57
CA GLU A 109 -3.61 -30.77 -19.82
C GLU A 109 -2.32 -31.46 -20.29
N ALA A 110 -1.23 -30.72 -20.53
CA ALA A 110 0.04 -31.31 -20.95
C ALA A 110 0.82 -31.94 -19.77
N TRP A 111 0.29 -31.88 -18.55
CA TRP A 111 1.01 -32.32 -17.35
C TRP A 111 1.30 -33.81 -17.31
N GLN A 112 0.40 -34.67 -17.80
CA GLN A 112 0.66 -36.11 -17.85
C GLN A 112 1.82 -36.43 -18.80
N THR A 113 1.89 -35.71 -19.92
CA THR A 113 3.00 -35.84 -20.89
C THR A 113 4.31 -35.37 -20.28
N LEU A 114 4.28 -34.27 -19.52
CA LEU A 114 5.48 -33.80 -18.81
C LEU A 114 5.91 -34.81 -17.74
N ALA A 115 4.97 -35.35 -16.96
CA ALA A 115 5.23 -36.36 -15.93
C ALA A 115 5.94 -37.58 -16.51
N PHE A 116 5.50 -38.05 -17.68
CA PHE A 116 6.15 -39.14 -18.39
C PHE A 116 7.61 -38.82 -18.77
N TYR A 117 7.86 -37.63 -19.33
CA TYR A 117 9.23 -37.21 -19.68
C TYR A 117 10.13 -36.93 -18.48
N LEU A 118 9.54 -36.59 -17.34
CA LEU A 118 10.21 -36.42 -16.05
C LEU A 118 10.38 -37.74 -15.29
N HIS A 119 9.94 -38.86 -15.87
CA HIS A 119 10.07 -40.21 -15.33
C HIS A 119 9.34 -40.45 -14.00
N LEU A 120 8.18 -39.81 -13.79
CA LEU A 120 7.28 -40.18 -12.69
C LEU A 120 6.65 -41.54 -12.98
N ASP A 121 6.37 -42.29 -11.91
CA ASP A 121 5.77 -43.62 -12.07
C ASP A 121 4.28 -43.55 -12.44
N ASP A 122 3.80 -44.56 -13.17
CA ASP A 122 2.42 -44.60 -13.64
C ASP A 122 1.40 -44.58 -12.48
N ASN A 123 1.76 -45.11 -11.30
CA ASN A 123 0.86 -45.09 -10.14
C ASN A 123 0.76 -43.68 -9.55
N GLN A 124 1.86 -42.93 -9.50
CA GLN A 124 1.89 -41.51 -9.12
C GLN A 124 1.02 -40.70 -10.06
N ILE A 125 1.16 -40.89 -11.39
CA ILE A 125 0.37 -40.17 -12.39
C ILE A 125 -1.12 -40.47 -12.22
N VAL A 126 -1.51 -41.74 -12.10
CA VAL A 126 -2.90 -42.16 -11.88
C VAL A 126 -3.44 -41.64 -10.55
N SER A 127 -2.66 -41.71 -9.48
CA SER A 127 -3.03 -41.21 -8.17
C SER A 127 -3.27 -39.70 -8.20
N ILE A 128 -2.40 -38.93 -8.87
CA ILE A 128 -2.55 -37.47 -8.99
C ILE A 128 -3.80 -37.14 -9.81
N ALA A 129 -4.01 -37.82 -10.94
CA ALA A 129 -5.18 -37.60 -11.79
C ALA A 129 -6.51 -37.90 -11.05
N GLY A 130 -6.54 -38.92 -10.19
CA GLY A 130 -7.72 -39.27 -9.40
C GLY A 130 -7.93 -38.46 -8.12
N SER A 131 -6.91 -37.73 -7.65
CA SER A 131 -6.98 -36.99 -6.38
C SER A 131 -7.48 -35.55 -6.52
N PHE A 132 -7.48 -34.99 -7.74
CA PHE A 132 -7.83 -33.59 -7.98
C PHE A 132 -8.71 -33.46 -9.23
N ASP A 133 -9.83 -32.75 -9.14
CA ASP A 133 -10.75 -32.52 -10.27
C ASP A 133 -10.22 -31.47 -11.26
N GLN A 134 -9.35 -30.57 -10.81
CA GLN A 134 -8.85 -29.45 -11.61
C GLN A 134 -7.47 -29.72 -12.18
N VAL A 135 -7.33 -29.54 -13.50
CA VAL A 135 -6.11 -29.82 -14.26
C VAL A 135 -4.89 -29.05 -13.74
N HIS A 136 -5.04 -27.78 -13.35
CA HIS A 136 -3.93 -27.00 -12.79
C HIS A 136 -3.49 -27.55 -11.42
N LYS A 137 -4.41 -28.02 -10.57
CA LYS A 137 -4.09 -28.67 -9.28
C LYS A 137 -3.35 -30.00 -9.51
N GLN A 138 -3.74 -30.76 -10.53
CA GLN A 138 -3.03 -31.97 -10.94
C GLN A 138 -1.61 -31.65 -11.43
N ALA A 139 -1.45 -30.69 -12.36
CA ALA A 139 -0.16 -30.27 -12.90
C ALA A 139 0.78 -29.79 -11.81
N ARG A 140 0.25 -29.00 -10.88
CA ARG A 140 0.99 -28.47 -9.75
C ARG A 140 1.41 -29.56 -8.77
N ARG A 141 0.51 -30.47 -8.42
CA ARG A 141 0.85 -31.62 -7.56
C ARG A 141 1.91 -32.49 -8.21
N MET A 142 1.81 -32.72 -9.53
CA MET A 142 2.82 -33.44 -10.29
C MET A 142 4.20 -32.81 -10.19
N LEU A 143 4.32 -31.51 -10.45
CA LEU A 143 5.60 -30.80 -10.33
C LEU A 143 6.13 -30.78 -8.89
N THR A 144 5.23 -30.74 -7.89
CA THR A 144 5.60 -30.80 -6.47
C THR A 144 6.17 -32.16 -6.10
N VAL A 145 5.49 -33.25 -6.47
CA VAL A 145 5.95 -34.63 -6.23
C VAL A 145 7.28 -34.86 -6.93
N TRP A 146 7.38 -34.45 -8.19
CA TRP A 146 8.64 -34.53 -8.94
C TRP A 146 9.77 -33.77 -8.24
N ARG A 147 9.51 -32.55 -7.78
CA ARG A 147 10.49 -31.73 -7.06
C ARG A 147 10.96 -32.35 -5.76
N GLU A 148 10.05 -32.94 -4.99
CA GLU A 148 10.35 -33.57 -3.70
C GLU A 148 11.18 -34.85 -3.87
N ASP A 149 10.88 -35.64 -4.91
CA ASP A 149 11.51 -36.95 -5.15
C ASP A 149 12.72 -36.89 -6.09
N TYR A 150 13.03 -35.73 -6.68
CA TYR A 150 14.13 -35.59 -7.64
C TYR A 150 15.48 -35.91 -6.98
N PRO A 151 16.27 -36.88 -7.50
CA PRO A 151 17.50 -37.33 -6.86
C PRO A 151 18.74 -36.50 -7.21
N GLY A 152 18.64 -35.61 -8.21
CA GLY A 152 19.79 -34.85 -8.72
C GLY A 152 19.85 -33.39 -8.24
N ILE A 153 20.85 -32.66 -8.72
CA ILE A 153 21.03 -31.22 -8.46
C ILE A 153 20.56 -30.31 -9.63
N ASP A 154 20.44 -30.86 -10.85
CA ASP A 154 20.12 -30.15 -12.11
C ASP A 154 18.63 -30.31 -12.50
N MET A 155 17.73 -29.74 -11.69
CA MET A 155 16.29 -29.84 -11.93
C MET A 155 15.85 -29.07 -13.18
N ILE A 156 16.28 -27.83 -13.32
CA ILE A 156 15.93 -26.95 -14.43
C ILE A 156 16.46 -27.53 -15.74
N GLY A 157 17.66 -28.11 -15.76
CA GLY A 157 18.18 -28.80 -16.95
C GLY A 157 17.34 -30.02 -17.36
N GLN A 158 16.87 -30.83 -16.42
CA GLN A 158 15.98 -31.96 -16.74
C GLN A 158 14.60 -31.50 -17.21
N LEU A 159 14.03 -30.50 -16.55
CA LEU A 159 12.76 -29.88 -16.93
C LEU A 159 12.84 -29.29 -18.34
N THR A 160 13.96 -28.61 -18.64
CA THR A 160 14.24 -28.05 -19.97
C THR A 160 14.25 -29.13 -21.05
N LYS A 161 14.97 -30.24 -20.82
CA LYS A 161 15.01 -31.37 -21.75
C LYS A 161 13.62 -31.97 -21.98
N ALA A 162 12.83 -32.11 -20.93
CA ALA A 162 11.47 -32.63 -21.01
C ALA A 162 10.53 -31.69 -21.80
N LEU A 163 10.55 -30.39 -21.50
CA LEU A 163 9.73 -29.38 -22.21
C LEU A 163 10.11 -29.26 -23.69
N LYS A 164 11.41 -29.35 -24.04
CA LYS A 164 11.87 -29.39 -25.44
C LYS A 164 11.38 -30.62 -26.18
N ARG A 165 11.43 -31.81 -25.55
CA ARG A 165 10.88 -33.05 -26.12
C ARG A 165 9.38 -32.96 -26.37
N MET A 166 8.67 -32.19 -25.54
CA MET A 166 7.25 -31.86 -25.75
C MET A 166 7.00 -30.79 -26.82
N GLY A 167 8.05 -30.11 -27.30
CA GLY A 167 7.92 -28.96 -28.21
C GLY A 167 7.36 -27.69 -27.54
N LYS A 168 7.41 -27.61 -26.21
CA LYS A 168 6.84 -26.52 -25.40
C LYS A 168 7.89 -25.46 -25.06
N TYR A 169 8.42 -24.81 -26.10
CA TYR A 169 9.47 -23.79 -25.95
C TYR A 169 8.98 -22.50 -25.29
N ASP A 170 7.68 -22.22 -25.40
CA ASP A 170 6.97 -21.14 -24.72
C ASP A 170 7.09 -21.24 -23.19
N LEU A 171 7.05 -22.45 -22.65
CA LEU A 171 7.12 -22.71 -21.21
C LEU A 171 8.52 -22.54 -20.62
N LEU A 172 9.57 -22.52 -21.45
CA LEU A 172 10.95 -22.35 -20.99
C LEU A 172 11.20 -20.94 -20.44
N LYS A 173 10.48 -19.94 -20.96
CA LYS A 173 10.57 -18.56 -20.45
C LYS A 173 10.04 -18.42 -19.03
N ILE A 174 9.07 -19.24 -18.65
CA ILE A 174 8.49 -19.25 -17.31
C ILE A 174 9.52 -19.68 -16.26
N ILE A 175 10.46 -20.55 -16.64
CA ILE A 175 11.59 -20.96 -15.79
C ILE A 175 12.83 -20.09 -16.01
N GLY A 176 12.66 -18.88 -16.57
CA GLY A 176 13.71 -17.88 -16.76
C GLY A 176 14.68 -18.17 -17.91
N LEU A 177 14.41 -19.18 -18.75
CA LEU A 177 15.27 -19.55 -19.86
C LEU A 177 14.85 -18.87 -21.16
N GLU A 178 15.75 -18.09 -21.73
CA GLU A 178 15.54 -17.41 -23.00
C GLU A 178 16.48 -17.92 -24.08
N THR A 179 16.01 -17.86 -25.33
CA THR A 179 16.85 -18.07 -26.51
C THR A 179 17.58 -16.78 -26.82
N VAL A 180 18.89 -16.77 -26.62
CA VAL A 180 19.75 -15.68 -27.10
C VAL A 180 20.43 -16.14 -28.37
N ASP A 181 20.26 -15.38 -29.45
CA ASP A 181 20.93 -15.71 -30.71
C ASP A 181 22.46 -15.60 -30.55
N GLU A 182 23.17 -16.44 -31.31
CA GLU A 182 24.62 -16.55 -31.24
C GLU A 182 25.35 -15.23 -31.53
N LYS A 183 24.80 -14.40 -32.43
CA LYS A 183 25.38 -13.11 -32.77
C LYS A 183 25.27 -12.11 -31.61
N SER A 184 24.15 -12.11 -30.91
CA SER A 184 23.95 -11.32 -29.69
C SER A 184 24.90 -11.76 -28.58
N LEU A 185 25.09 -13.07 -28.37
CA LEU A 185 26.07 -13.58 -27.37
C LEU A 185 27.52 -13.25 -27.75
N GLN A 186 27.89 -13.29 -29.03
CA GLN A 186 29.22 -12.86 -29.49
C GLN A 186 29.44 -11.36 -29.24
N THR A 187 28.41 -10.56 -29.52
CA THR A 187 28.47 -9.10 -29.26
C THR A 187 28.64 -8.83 -27.76
N LEU A 188 27.96 -9.60 -26.91
CA LEU A 188 28.12 -9.50 -25.46
C LEU A 188 29.54 -9.93 -25.01
N ALA A 189 30.07 -11.03 -25.55
CA ALA A 189 31.44 -11.48 -25.27
C ALA A 189 32.48 -10.40 -25.62
N ASP A 190 32.32 -9.77 -26.78
CA ASP A 190 33.18 -8.68 -27.26
C ASP A 190 33.21 -7.48 -26.31
N GLU A 191 32.08 -7.19 -25.66
CA GLU A 191 31.95 -6.07 -24.72
C GLU A 191 32.27 -6.42 -23.26
N LEU A 192 32.21 -7.70 -22.88
CA LEU A 192 32.66 -8.17 -21.56
C LEU A 192 34.16 -7.96 -21.36
N LYS A 193 34.98 -8.15 -22.41
CA LYS A 193 36.44 -7.95 -22.38
C LYS A 193 37.06 -8.66 -21.18
N GLY A 194 38.01 -8.04 -20.48
CA GLY A 194 38.74 -8.65 -19.35
C GLY A 194 37.90 -8.89 -18.09
N VAL A 195 36.64 -8.47 -18.07
CA VAL A 195 35.75 -8.56 -16.90
C VAL A 195 34.94 -9.87 -16.89
N TRP A 196 35.06 -10.69 -17.94
CA TRP A 196 34.37 -11.99 -18.02
C TRP A 196 34.61 -12.91 -16.80
N PRO A 197 35.78 -12.95 -16.12
CA PRO A 197 35.97 -13.83 -14.97
C PRO A 197 35.11 -13.43 -13.77
N GLU A 198 34.93 -12.12 -13.52
CA GLU A 198 34.08 -11.63 -12.44
C GLU A 198 32.60 -11.94 -12.72
N VAL A 199 32.19 -11.88 -13.99
CA VAL A 199 30.86 -12.35 -14.41
C VAL A 199 30.72 -13.86 -14.20
N ALA A 200 31.74 -14.64 -14.55
CA ALA A 200 31.74 -16.09 -14.41
C ALA A 200 31.60 -16.51 -12.93
N GLU A 201 32.32 -15.85 -12.02
CA GLU A 201 32.21 -16.07 -10.57
C GLU A 201 30.77 -15.85 -10.08
N HIS A 202 30.14 -14.73 -10.46
CA HIS A 202 28.74 -14.46 -10.10
C HIS A 202 27.72 -15.38 -10.76
N LEU A 203 28.10 -16.09 -11.82
CA LEU A 203 27.32 -17.13 -12.49
C LEU A 203 27.65 -18.54 -11.98
N GLY A 204 28.45 -18.65 -10.91
CA GLY A 204 28.80 -19.94 -10.30
C GLY A 204 29.74 -20.79 -11.15
N PHE A 205 30.64 -20.17 -11.92
CA PHE A 205 31.84 -20.86 -12.41
C PHE A 205 32.90 -20.86 -11.31
N ASP A 206 33.59 -21.98 -11.13
CA ASP A 206 34.68 -22.06 -10.18
C ASP A 206 36.02 -21.57 -10.80
N ASP A 207 37.04 -21.48 -9.96
CA ASP A 207 38.38 -21.04 -10.37
C ASP A 207 39.02 -21.99 -11.39
N ASP A 208 38.67 -23.29 -11.34
CA ASP A 208 39.21 -24.32 -12.22
C ASP A 208 38.58 -24.24 -13.63
N ASP A 209 37.27 -23.97 -13.73
CA ASP A 209 36.55 -23.68 -14.95
C ASP A 209 37.17 -22.45 -15.64
N CYS A 210 37.32 -21.35 -14.88
CA CYS A 210 37.89 -20.11 -15.38
C CYS A 210 39.37 -20.28 -15.78
N GLY A 211 40.13 -21.04 -14.98
CA GLY A 211 41.52 -21.39 -15.25
C GLY A 211 41.69 -22.19 -16.54
N SER A 212 40.81 -23.18 -16.77
CA SER A 212 40.82 -24.01 -17.97
C SER A 212 40.58 -23.21 -19.24
N ILE A 213 39.64 -22.25 -19.21
CA ILE A 213 39.40 -21.34 -20.34
C ILE A 213 40.63 -20.45 -20.62
N ARG A 214 41.27 -19.90 -19.58
CA ARG A 214 42.48 -19.08 -19.72
C ARG A 214 43.65 -19.86 -20.31
N VAL A 215 43.82 -21.12 -19.92
CA VAL A 215 44.89 -21.99 -20.44
C VAL A 215 44.62 -22.41 -21.88
N ALA A 216 43.37 -22.69 -22.23
CA ALA A 216 42.99 -23.10 -23.58
C ALA A 216 43.07 -21.95 -24.60
N TYR A 217 42.80 -20.72 -24.17
CA TYR A 217 42.77 -19.52 -25.03
C TYR A 217 43.69 -18.43 -24.47
N PRO A 218 45.01 -18.66 -24.48
CA PRO A 218 45.96 -17.68 -23.95
C PRO A 218 45.94 -16.40 -24.81
N GLU A 219 45.98 -15.25 -24.15
CA GLU A 219 46.00 -13.89 -24.74
C GLU A 219 44.76 -13.43 -25.54
N ASP A 220 43.82 -14.31 -25.89
CA ASP A 220 42.57 -13.93 -26.56
C ASP A 220 41.40 -13.77 -25.56
N ILE A 221 41.32 -12.58 -24.97
CA ILE A 221 40.32 -12.24 -23.94
C ILE A 221 38.88 -12.33 -24.50
N LYS A 222 38.68 -12.01 -25.78
CA LYS A 222 37.35 -12.06 -26.41
C LYS A 222 36.89 -13.49 -26.58
N GLU A 223 37.80 -14.34 -27.05
CA GLU A 223 37.52 -15.77 -27.17
C GLU A 223 37.30 -16.40 -25.78
N GLN A 224 38.05 -16.01 -24.75
CA GLN A 224 37.79 -16.45 -23.38
C GLN A 224 36.37 -16.10 -22.90
N ALA A 225 35.95 -14.84 -23.09
CA ALA A 225 34.60 -14.39 -22.73
C ALA A 225 33.51 -15.13 -23.53
N TRP A 226 33.76 -15.39 -24.82
CA TRP A 226 32.88 -16.17 -25.67
C TRP A 226 32.75 -17.61 -25.20
N GLN A 227 33.85 -18.26 -24.83
CA GLN A 227 33.85 -19.64 -24.33
C GLN A 227 33.14 -19.75 -22.99
N MET A 228 33.24 -18.74 -22.11
CA MET A 228 32.45 -18.67 -20.88
C MET A 228 30.94 -18.57 -21.19
N LEU A 229 30.52 -17.65 -22.06
CA LEU A 229 29.11 -17.52 -22.44
C LEU A 229 28.57 -18.74 -23.18
N LYS A 230 29.43 -19.41 -23.96
CA LYS A 230 29.10 -20.68 -24.62
C LYS A 230 28.92 -21.80 -23.61
N ALA A 231 29.82 -21.91 -22.62
CA ALA A 231 29.68 -22.86 -21.52
C ALA A 231 28.41 -22.59 -20.70
N LEU A 232 28.09 -21.32 -20.42
CA LEU A 232 26.84 -20.91 -19.77
C LEU A 232 25.62 -21.36 -20.59
N ARG A 233 25.66 -21.16 -21.91
CA ARG A 233 24.61 -21.61 -22.83
C ARG A 233 24.48 -23.14 -22.88
N GLU A 234 25.59 -23.86 -22.77
CA GLU A 234 25.63 -25.33 -22.76
C GLU A 234 25.06 -25.93 -21.46
N ARG A 235 25.19 -25.24 -20.31
CA ARG A 235 24.57 -25.64 -19.03
C ARG A 235 23.06 -25.88 -19.16
N HIS A 236 22.37 -25.13 -20.02
CA HIS A 236 20.94 -25.25 -20.27
C HIS A 236 20.59 -25.64 -21.72
N ASP A 237 21.42 -26.47 -22.35
CA ASP A 237 21.13 -27.11 -23.64
C ASP A 237 20.87 -26.08 -24.77
N GLY A 238 21.61 -24.98 -24.80
CA GLY A 238 21.46 -23.94 -25.82
C GLY A 238 20.71 -22.68 -25.36
N LEU A 239 20.31 -22.59 -24.09
CA LEU A 239 19.54 -21.48 -23.52
C LEU A 239 20.33 -20.74 -22.45
N VAL A 240 19.93 -19.51 -22.15
CA VAL A 240 20.56 -18.68 -21.11
C VAL A 240 19.51 -18.23 -20.11
N LYS A 241 19.81 -18.36 -18.81
CA LYS A 241 19.02 -17.72 -17.76
C LYS A 241 19.32 -16.23 -17.74
N MET A 242 18.45 -15.45 -18.38
CA MET A 242 18.72 -14.02 -18.59
C MET A 242 18.75 -13.23 -17.29
N ASP A 243 17.95 -13.60 -16.31
CA ASP A 243 17.92 -12.93 -15.00
C ASP A 243 19.23 -13.15 -14.22
N GLU A 244 19.82 -14.34 -14.28
CA GLU A 244 21.12 -14.63 -13.65
C GLU A 244 22.24 -13.81 -14.32
N LEU A 245 22.24 -13.75 -15.65
CA LEU A 245 23.20 -12.95 -16.42
C LEU A 245 23.06 -11.45 -16.14
N LYS A 246 21.84 -10.92 -16.13
CA LYS A 246 21.57 -9.51 -15.77
C LYS A 246 21.98 -9.25 -14.32
N GLY A 247 21.67 -10.16 -13.40
CA GLY A 247 22.08 -10.07 -12.00
C GLY A 247 23.60 -10.01 -11.83
N ALA A 248 24.34 -10.87 -12.53
CA ALA A 248 25.80 -10.86 -12.54
C ALA A 248 26.36 -9.53 -13.08
N LEU A 249 25.83 -9.05 -14.21
CA LEU A 249 26.21 -7.75 -14.79
C LEU A 249 25.92 -6.57 -13.86
N LYS A 250 24.82 -6.63 -13.10
CA LYS A 250 24.45 -5.62 -12.10
C LYS A 250 25.47 -5.58 -10.96
N LYS A 251 25.86 -6.75 -10.42
CA LYS A 251 26.85 -6.86 -9.33
C LYS A 251 28.21 -6.30 -9.70
N ILE A 252 28.64 -6.45 -10.95
CA ILE A 252 29.90 -5.88 -11.45
C ILE A 252 29.74 -4.47 -12.04
N SER A 253 28.61 -3.81 -11.81
CA SER A 253 28.34 -2.44 -12.27
C SER A 253 28.43 -2.22 -13.79
N ARG A 254 28.21 -3.26 -14.62
CA ARG A 254 28.20 -3.16 -16.10
C ARG A 254 26.83 -2.72 -16.63
N TYR A 255 26.37 -1.56 -16.18
CA TYR A 255 25.08 -0.98 -16.58
C TYR A 255 25.00 -0.65 -18.08
N ASP A 256 26.14 -0.42 -18.73
CA ASP A 256 26.23 -0.27 -20.19
C ASP A 256 25.72 -1.51 -20.92
N LEU A 257 26.06 -2.70 -20.42
CA LEU A 257 25.60 -3.97 -20.98
C LEU A 257 24.14 -4.26 -20.62
N LEU A 258 23.71 -3.90 -19.41
CA LEU A 258 22.29 -4.00 -19.02
C LEU A 258 21.40 -3.16 -19.94
N LYS A 259 21.81 -1.91 -20.24
CA LYS A 259 21.12 -1.05 -21.20
C LYS A 259 21.05 -1.68 -22.58
N TRP A 260 22.14 -2.31 -23.03
CA TRP A 260 22.18 -3.01 -24.31
C TRP A 260 21.22 -4.21 -24.35
N LEU A 261 21.07 -4.92 -23.22
CA LEU A 261 20.08 -5.99 -23.01
C LEU A 261 18.64 -5.48 -22.85
N GLY A 262 18.40 -4.17 -23.00
CA GLY A 262 17.06 -3.58 -22.98
C GLY A 262 16.56 -3.15 -21.59
N GLU A 263 17.39 -3.19 -20.56
CA GLU A 263 17.02 -2.72 -19.22
C GLU A 263 16.92 -1.19 -19.15
N GLU A 264 15.89 -0.68 -18.46
CA GLU A 264 15.75 0.75 -18.19
C GLU A 264 16.68 1.15 -17.05
N ILE A 265 17.89 1.60 -17.38
CA ILE A 265 18.93 1.92 -16.40
C ILE A 265 18.97 3.40 -15.98
N LEU A 266 19.34 3.64 -14.72
CA LEU A 266 19.71 4.97 -14.24
C LEU A 266 21.20 5.25 -14.49
N GLU A 267 21.49 6.05 -15.52
CA GLU A 267 22.87 6.38 -15.92
C GLU A 267 23.64 7.12 -14.81
N THR A 268 24.90 6.76 -14.60
CA THR A 268 25.80 7.40 -13.62
C THR A 268 25.96 8.91 -13.86
N THR A 269 25.91 9.34 -15.12
CA THR A 269 25.92 10.77 -15.50
C THR A 269 24.67 11.51 -15.00
N THR A 270 23.51 10.86 -15.07
CA THR A 270 22.23 11.37 -14.56
C THR A 270 22.22 11.39 -13.03
N ILE A 271 22.73 10.33 -12.38
CA ILE A 271 22.92 10.30 -10.92
C ILE A 271 23.73 11.51 -10.45
N ARG A 272 24.89 11.76 -11.07
CA ARG A 272 25.74 12.91 -10.70
C ARG A 272 25.03 14.26 -10.83
N LYS A 273 24.23 14.43 -11.89
CA LYS A 273 23.46 15.67 -12.10
C LYS A 273 22.42 15.85 -10.98
N ILE A 274 21.68 14.79 -10.67
CA ILE A 274 20.65 14.78 -9.62
C ILE A 274 21.28 14.98 -8.24
N ALA A 275 22.37 14.28 -7.94
CA ALA A 275 23.12 14.38 -6.68
C ALA A 275 23.63 15.81 -6.41
N ARG A 276 24.22 16.45 -7.42
CA ARG A 276 24.65 17.86 -7.34
C ARG A 276 23.49 18.82 -7.11
N GLY A 277 22.34 18.54 -7.73
CA GLY A 277 21.13 19.33 -7.55
C GLY A 277 20.43 19.09 -6.22
N LEU A 278 20.57 17.90 -5.62
CA LEU A 278 20.02 17.55 -4.31
C LEU A 278 20.79 18.23 -3.17
N GLY A 279 22.11 18.17 -3.20
CA GLY A 279 22.96 18.68 -2.10
C GLY A 279 22.47 18.17 -0.74
N GLU A 280 22.28 19.08 0.22
CA GLU A 280 21.82 18.77 1.59
C GLU A 280 20.43 18.12 1.67
N SER A 281 19.65 18.12 0.58
CA SER A 281 18.31 17.52 0.57
C SER A 281 18.30 16.01 0.33
N TRP A 282 19.47 15.38 0.11
CA TRP A 282 19.56 13.95 -0.18
C TRP A 282 18.98 13.01 0.90
N PRO A 283 19.05 13.30 2.22
CA PRO A 283 18.47 12.39 3.21
C PRO A 283 16.95 12.34 3.10
N LYS A 284 16.33 13.44 2.67
CA LYS A 284 14.89 13.47 2.37
C LYS A 284 14.55 12.56 1.19
N LEU A 285 15.40 12.52 0.16
CA LEU A 285 15.22 11.60 -0.96
C LEU A 285 15.41 10.14 -0.55
N ALA A 286 16.43 9.83 0.24
CA ALA A 286 16.69 8.48 0.76
C ALA A 286 15.47 7.90 1.50
N LEU A 287 14.72 8.74 2.22
CA LEU A 287 13.47 8.35 2.88
C LEU A 287 12.35 8.00 1.88
N TYR A 288 12.21 8.75 0.78
CA TYR A 288 11.23 8.41 -0.26
C TYR A 288 11.63 7.16 -1.05
N LEU A 289 12.94 6.88 -1.11
CA LEU A 289 13.50 5.71 -1.77
C LEU A 289 13.59 4.47 -0.84
N LEU A 290 13.16 4.61 0.42
CA LEU A 290 13.15 3.54 1.43
C LEU A 290 14.53 2.91 1.69
N MET A 291 15.59 3.70 1.60
CA MET A 291 16.94 3.21 1.88
C MET A 291 17.13 2.88 3.36
N ASP A 292 18.00 1.91 3.61
CA ASP A 292 18.34 1.47 4.95
C ASP A 292 19.07 2.58 5.75
N GLU A 293 18.70 2.71 7.03
CA GLU A 293 19.21 3.76 7.92
C GLU A 293 20.71 3.57 8.21
N VAL A 294 21.20 2.32 8.30
CA VAL A 294 22.61 2.00 8.51
C VAL A 294 23.43 2.39 7.29
N GLN A 295 22.91 2.14 6.09
CA GLN A 295 23.53 2.61 4.85
C GLN A 295 23.63 4.15 4.83
N CYS A 296 22.54 4.86 5.17
CA CYS A 296 22.53 6.32 5.21
C CYS A 296 23.53 6.90 6.23
N GLU A 297 23.63 6.31 7.42
CA GLU A 297 24.60 6.72 8.44
C GLU A 297 26.05 6.47 8.00
N ALA A 298 26.31 5.34 7.33
CA ALA A 298 27.62 5.04 6.77
C ALA A 298 28.03 6.09 5.73
N ILE A 299 27.12 6.45 4.80
CA ILE A 299 27.37 7.49 3.79
C ILE A 299 27.74 8.83 4.45
N MET A 300 26.98 9.25 5.47
CA MET A 300 27.26 10.49 6.21
C MET A 300 28.61 10.48 6.93
N LYS A 301 29.08 9.29 7.34
CA LYS A 301 30.36 9.12 8.02
C LYS A 301 31.55 9.18 7.06
N TYR A 302 31.42 8.58 5.87
CA TYR A 302 32.53 8.44 4.92
C TYR A 302 32.65 9.60 3.92
N HIS A 303 31.59 10.37 3.70
CA HIS A 303 31.58 11.50 2.78
C HIS A 303 31.25 12.80 3.50
N SER A 304 32.09 13.82 3.35
CA SER A 304 31.91 15.12 4.01
C SER A 304 31.01 16.09 3.23
N GLU A 305 31.03 16.00 1.89
CA GLU A 305 30.28 16.92 1.03
C GLU A 305 28.86 16.42 0.75
N PRO A 306 27.80 17.24 0.90
CA PRO A 306 26.42 16.80 0.71
C PRO A 306 26.11 16.23 -0.67
N TRP A 307 26.75 16.74 -1.73
CA TRP A 307 26.55 16.20 -3.08
C TRP A 307 27.25 14.85 -3.29
N GLN A 308 28.36 14.58 -2.58
CA GLN A 308 29.04 13.27 -2.61
C GLN A 308 28.21 12.24 -1.84
N GLN A 309 27.66 12.64 -0.69
CA GLN A 309 26.71 11.81 0.06
C GLN A 309 25.48 11.48 -0.81
N ALA A 310 24.94 12.46 -1.54
CA ALA A 310 23.82 12.26 -2.46
C ALA A 310 24.17 11.33 -3.64
N GLU A 311 25.38 11.44 -4.18
CA GLU A 311 25.85 10.57 -5.26
C GLU A 311 25.97 9.13 -4.78
N GLU A 312 26.64 8.91 -3.64
CA GLU A 312 26.82 7.59 -3.03
C GLU A 312 25.47 6.95 -2.70
N MET A 313 24.55 7.72 -2.12
CA MET A 313 23.19 7.28 -1.81
C MET A 313 22.46 6.75 -3.05
N LEU A 314 22.50 7.50 -4.16
CA LEU A 314 21.83 7.09 -5.40
C LEU A 314 22.52 5.91 -6.10
N VAL A 315 23.84 5.75 -5.92
CA VAL A 315 24.59 4.59 -6.43
C VAL A 315 24.17 3.33 -5.69
N LEU A 316 24.23 3.36 -4.35
CA LEU A 316 23.82 2.24 -3.50
C LEU A 316 22.34 1.89 -3.73
N TRP A 317 21.47 2.89 -3.81
CA TRP A 317 20.06 2.66 -4.12
C TRP A 317 19.87 1.96 -5.47
N ARG A 318 20.59 2.37 -6.53
CA ARG A 318 20.50 1.72 -7.86
C ARG A 318 21.01 0.27 -7.82
N GLU A 319 22.04 -0.01 -7.03
CA GLU A 319 22.60 -1.36 -6.85
C GLU A 319 21.59 -2.28 -6.15
N ASP A 320 20.94 -1.78 -5.10
CA ASP A 320 19.97 -2.53 -4.29
C ASP A 320 18.53 -2.51 -4.87
N PHE A 321 18.25 -1.72 -5.92
CA PHE A 321 16.90 -1.60 -6.45
C PHE A 321 16.37 -2.92 -7.06
N GLU A 322 15.31 -3.48 -6.48
CA GLU A 322 14.71 -4.75 -6.92
C GLU A 322 13.57 -4.60 -7.95
N GLY A 323 13.21 -3.37 -8.34
CA GLY A 323 12.11 -3.12 -9.28
C GLY A 323 12.52 -3.07 -10.76
N ASP A 324 11.52 -3.05 -11.64
CA ASP A 324 11.72 -3.07 -13.11
C ASP A 324 12.06 -1.68 -13.71
N ASN A 325 11.78 -0.58 -13.00
CA ASN A 325 11.99 0.78 -13.53
C ASN A 325 12.55 1.78 -12.50
N PRO A 326 13.88 1.83 -12.31
CA PRO A 326 14.51 2.74 -11.37
C PRO A 326 14.35 4.22 -11.77
N VAL A 327 14.26 4.52 -13.07
CA VAL A 327 14.13 5.90 -13.57
C VAL A 327 12.78 6.49 -13.16
N GLU A 328 11.71 5.75 -13.37
CA GLU A 328 10.35 6.17 -12.99
C GLU A 328 10.22 6.29 -11.46
N HIS A 329 10.74 5.32 -10.72
CA HIS A 329 10.68 5.32 -9.26
C HIS A 329 11.39 6.54 -8.65
N LEU A 330 12.63 6.82 -9.10
CA LEU A 330 13.38 8.00 -8.67
C LEU A 330 12.70 9.30 -9.09
N GLY A 331 12.12 9.34 -10.30
CA GLY A 331 11.39 10.50 -10.81
C GLY A 331 10.21 10.87 -9.93
N ARG A 332 9.42 9.88 -9.50
CA ARG A 332 8.32 10.08 -8.55
C ARG A 332 8.81 10.57 -7.21
N ALA A 333 9.86 9.95 -6.65
CA ALA A 333 10.46 10.37 -5.39
C ALA A 333 10.88 11.86 -5.40
N LEU A 334 11.54 12.30 -6.47
CA LEU A 334 11.92 13.70 -6.66
C LEU A 334 10.70 14.63 -6.80
N MET A 335 9.66 14.22 -7.53
CA MET A 335 8.43 15.00 -7.63
C MET A 335 7.71 15.18 -6.29
N MET A 336 7.70 14.15 -5.46
CA MET A 336 7.10 14.21 -4.12
C MET A 336 7.90 15.07 -3.14
N MET A 337 9.16 15.33 -3.47
CA MET A 337 9.99 16.33 -2.81
C MET A 337 9.79 17.75 -3.32
N ASP A 338 8.88 17.97 -4.27
CA ASP A 338 8.73 19.20 -5.05
C ASP A 338 10.00 19.57 -5.85
N ARG A 339 10.80 18.57 -6.24
CA ARG A 339 12.01 18.74 -7.07
C ARG A 339 11.75 18.41 -8.53
N GLU A 340 10.73 19.04 -9.12
CA GLU A 340 10.42 18.89 -10.55
C GLU A 340 11.61 19.29 -11.45
N ASP A 341 12.44 20.22 -10.98
CA ASP A 341 13.68 20.67 -11.63
C ASP A 341 14.68 19.53 -11.84
N LEU A 342 14.83 18.64 -10.86
CA LEU A 342 15.73 17.48 -10.96
C LEU A 342 15.07 16.30 -11.64
N ALA A 343 13.77 16.13 -11.42
CA ALA A 343 13.02 15.04 -12.02
C ALA A 343 13.04 15.14 -13.56
N GLN A 344 13.07 16.35 -14.13
CA GLN A 344 13.28 16.57 -15.56
C GLN A 344 14.59 15.96 -16.11
N ALA A 345 15.63 15.80 -15.28
CA ALA A 345 16.89 15.18 -15.72
C ALA A 345 16.75 13.67 -15.99
N LEU A 346 15.67 13.03 -15.51
CA LEU A 346 15.37 11.60 -15.71
C LEU A 346 14.55 11.33 -16.97
N VAL A 347 13.96 12.38 -17.54
CA VAL A 347 13.08 12.27 -18.68
C VAL A 347 13.92 11.90 -19.91
N PRO A 348 13.63 10.76 -20.59
CA PRO A 348 14.25 10.47 -21.88
C PRO A 348 13.95 11.59 -22.87
N SER A 349 14.89 11.92 -23.76
CA SER A 349 14.75 12.98 -24.78
C SER A 349 13.54 12.83 -25.73
N GLN A 350 12.75 11.76 -25.62
CA GLN A 350 11.48 11.61 -26.31
C GLN A 350 10.39 12.46 -25.65
N GLN A 351 10.06 13.59 -26.28
CA GLN A 351 8.88 14.37 -25.95
C GLN A 351 7.62 13.52 -26.15
N LEU A 352 6.99 13.10 -25.06
CA LEU A 352 5.60 12.64 -25.08
C LEU A 352 4.72 13.81 -25.52
N GLN A 353 3.69 13.53 -26.33
CA GLN A 353 2.71 14.56 -26.66
C GLN A 353 1.98 15.01 -25.38
N PRO A 354 1.70 16.31 -25.21
CA PRO A 354 0.92 16.79 -24.08
C PRO A 354 -0.46 16.12 -24.01
N CYS A 355 -0.95 15.89 -22.80
CA CYS A 355 -2.31 15.41 -22.58
C CYS A 355 -3.31 16.35 -23.28
N GLY A 356 -4.10 15.82 -24.21
CA GLY A 356 -5.12 16.60 -24.94
C GLY A 356 -6.20 17.21 -24.04
N GLN A 357 -6.46 16.61 -22.87
CA GLN A 357 -7.52 17.04 -21.95
C GLN A 357 -7.08 18.15 -20.98
N CYS A 358 -5.90 18.03 -20.36
CA CYS A 358 -5.42 18.99 -19.34
C CYS A 358 -4.14 19.74 -19.72
N GLY A 359 -3.56 19.45 -20.89
CA GLY A 359 -2.32 20.07 -21.35
C GLY A 359 -1.05 19.59 -20.62
N ASN A 360 -1.13 18.54 -19.79
CA ASN A 360 0.02 17.99 -19.10
C ASN A 360 1.11 17.54 -20.09
N ALA A 361 2.25 18.23 -20.08
CA ALA A 361 3.41 17.88 -20.90
C ALA A 361 4.53 17.23 -20.09
N ASN A 362 4.35 17.05 -18.77
CA ASN A 362 5.37 16.45 -17.92
C ASN A 362 5.30 14.91 -18.03
N PRO A 363 6.33 14.25 -18.59
CA PRO A 363 6.31 12.81 -18.82
C PRO A 363 6.40 12.00 -17.52
N LEU A 364 6.84 12.59 -16.40
CA LEU A 364 6.76 11.94 -15.09
C LEU A 364 5.35 11.95 -14.51
N LYS A 365 4.47 12.83 -15.02
CA LYS A 365 3.03 12.81 -14.75
C LYS A 365 2.28 11.98 -15.81
N MET A 366 2.99 11.13 -16.55
CA MET A 366 2.43 10.20 -17.53
C MET A 366 2.81 8.77 -17.14
N ARG A 367 1.90 8.07 -16.46
CA ARG A 367 2.09 6.70 -16.00
C ARG A 367 1.98 5.73 -17.16
N ARG A 368 2.92 4.82 -17.29
CA ARG A 368 2.88 3.78 -18.31
C ARG A 368 2.31 2.51 -17.72
N TYR A 369 1.51 1.81 -18.53
CA TYR A 369 0.97 0.50 -18.18
C TYR A 369 1.75 -0.54 -18.93
N TYR A 370 2.34 -1.45 -18.19
CA TYR A 370 3.13 -2.54 -18.72
C TYR A 370 2.39 -3.86 -18.51
N SER A 371 2.56 -4.76 -19.46
CA SER A 371 2.14 -6.15 -19.33
C SER A 371 3.13 -7.04 -20.06
N LYS A 372 3.33 -8.25 -19.54
CA LYS A 372 4.14 -9.28 -20.22
C LYS A 372 3.30 -9.89 -21.34
N ASP A 373 3.83 -9.95 -22.54
CA ASP A 373 3.20 -10.67 -23.64
C ASP A 373 3.31 -12.20 -23.45
N TYR A 374 2.74 -12.98 -24.36
CA TYR A 374 2.83 -14.45 -24.37
C TYR A 374 4.27 -14.96 -24.55
N GLU A 375 5.19 -14.08 -24.95
CA GLU A 375 6.61 -14.30 -25.09
C GLU A 375 7.39 -13.77 -23.86
N GLY A 376 6.73 -13.36 -22.78
CA GLY A 376 7.37 -12.88 -21.56
C GLY A 376 7.97 -11.46 -21.64
N PHE A 377 7.93 -10.82 -22.81
CA PHE A 377 8.47 -9.47 -22.98
C PHE A 377 7.52 -8.44 -22.39
N THR A 378 8.06 -7.55 -21.56
CA THR A 378 7.34 -6.40 -21.03
C THR A 378 7.01 -5.43 -22.15
N ARG A 379 5.73 -5.28 -22.47
CA ARG A 379 5.23 -4.33 -23.47
C ARG A 379 4.39 -3.25 -22.83
N VAL A 380 4.48 -2.04 -23.38
CA VAL A 380 3.57 -0.96 -23.04
C VAL A 380 2.19 -1.27 -23.61
N ILE A 381 1.20 -1.39 -22.73
CA ILE A 381 -0.20 -1.63 -23.09
C ILE A 381 -1.08 -0.40 -22.93
N GLY A 382 -0.60 0.63 -22.21
CA GLY A 382 -1.33 1.87 -21.99
C GLY A 382 -0.50 2.99 -21.38
N LEU A 383 -1.12 4.16 -21.30
CA LEU A 383 -0.57 5.41 -20.76
C LEU A 383 -1.69 6.14 -20.01
N CYS A 384 -1.39 6.79 -18.89
CA CYS A 384 -2.34 7.60 -18.14
C CYS A 384 -1.75 8.92 -17.67
N CYS A 385 -2.49 9.99 -17.85
CA CYS A 385 -2.16 11.29 -17.28
C CYS A 385 -2.49 11.31 -15.78
N ALA A 386 -1.48 11.39 -14.92
CA ALA A 386 -1.65 11.42 -13.47
C ALA A 386 -2.35 12.69 -12.95
N LEU A 387 -2.45 13.75 -13.76
CA LEU A 387 -3.14 15.00 -13.37
C LEU A 387 -4.65 14.97 -13.58
N CYS A 388 -5.13 14.40 -14.69
CA CYS A 388 -6.56 14.41 -15.03
C CYS A 388 -7.19 13.01 -15.11
N GLY A 389 -6.38 11.95 -15.04
CA GLY A 389 -6.83 10.56 -15.14
C GLY A 389 -7.05 10.04 -16.56
N GLN A 390 -6.89 10.86 -17.61
CA GLN A 390 -7.08 10.42 -18.99
C GLN A 390 -6.15 9.26 -19.34
N GLU A 391 -6.73 8.18 -19.89
CA GLU A 391 -5.98 7.01 -20.34
C GLU A 391 -5.92 6.93 -21.87
N TRP A 392 -4.83 6.36 -22.38
CA TRP A 392 -4.67 5.88 -23.75
C TRP A 392 -4.28 4.42 -23.69
N LEU A 393 -5.07 3.54 -24.29
CA LEU A 393 -4.92 2.09 -24.18
C LEU A 393 -4.70 1.47 -25.56
N SER A 394 -4.09 0.28 -25.58
CA SER A 394 -4.05 -0.56 -26.77
C SER A 394 -5.47 -0.94 -27.19
N GLU A 395 -5.69 -1.12 -28.48
CA GLU A 395 -7.03 -1.33 -29.07
C GLU A 395 -7.84 -2.46 -28.40
N ARG A 396 -7.17 -3.53 -27.96
CA ARG A 396 -7.79 -4.67 -27.24
C ARG A 396 -8.39 -4.33 -25.87
N PHE A 397 -8.02 -3.19 -25.28
CA PHE A 397 -8.47 -2.74 -23.96
C PHE A 397 -9.44 -1.54 -24.03
N LEU A 398 -9.77 -1.07 -25.23
CA LEU A 398 -10.66 0.08 -25.36
C LEU A 398 -12.09 -0.30 -25.00
N PHE A 399 -12.71 0.53 -24.17
CA PHE A 399 -14.17 0.52 -24.06
C PHE A 399 -14.75 1.11 -25.35
N HIS A 400 -15.59 0.31 -26.02
CA HIS A 400 -15.99 0.45 -27.42
C HIS A 400 -14.80 0.38 -28.40
N PRO A 401 -14.78 -0.61 -29.32
CA PRO A 401 -13.80 -0.66 -30.40
C PRO A 401 -13.77 0.64 -31.17
N ASP A 402 -12.59 1.09 -31.58
CA ASP A 402 -12.45 2.26 -32.43
C ASP A 402 -12.86 1.92 -33.87
N VAL A 403 -14.13 2.18 -34.20
CA VAL A 403 -14.74 1.86 -35.50
C VAL A 403 -14.48 2.95 -36.56
N ASP A 404 -14.07 4.16 -36.18
CA ASP A 404 -13.95 5.30 -37.10
C ASP A 404 -12.50 5.78 -37.35
N ASN A 405 -11.53 5.26 -36.59
CA ASN A 405 -10.11 5.64 -36.67
C ASN A 405 -9.84 7.15 -36.49
N THR A 406 -10.79 7.90 -35.94
CA THR A 406 -10.64 9.34 -35.66
C THR A 406 -10.23 9.61 -34.21
N ARG A 407 -10.27 8.57 -33.37
CA ARG A 407 -9.92 8.64 -31.95
C ARG A 407 -8.48 9.14 -31.75
N PRO A 408 -8.25 10.15 -30.88
CA PRO A 408 -6.91 10.62 -30.59
C PRO A 408 -5.98 9.48 -30.15
N TRP A 409 -4.74 9.51 -30.60
CA TRP A 409 -3.78 8.45 -30.34
C TRP A 409 -2.39 9.00 -30.03
N VAL A 410 -1.62 8.20 -29.30
CA VAL A 410 -0.21 8.44 -28.99
C VAL A 410 0.60 7.21 -29.39
N LYS A 411 1.79 7.41 -29.95
CA LYS A 411 2.71 6.32 -30.27
C LYS A 411 3.82 6.27 -29.22
N LEU A 412 3.94 5.14 -28.55
CA LEU A 412 4.92 4.92 -27.49
C LEU A 412 5.56 3.53 -27.65
N GLY A 413 6.89 3.46 -27.70
CA GLY A 413 7.61 2.18 -27.84
C GLY A 413 7.22 1.38 -29.09
N GLY A 414 6.83 2.04 -30.18
CA GLY A 414 6.33 1.39 -31.40
C GLY A 414 4.86 0.96 -31.37
N VAL A 415 4.20 1.03 -30.22
CA VAL A 415 2.78 0.72 -30.02
C VAL A 415 1.93 1.97 -30.21
N VAL A 416 0.78 1.84 -30.87
CA VAL A 416 -0.23 2.90 -30.98
C VAL A 416 -1.26 2.70 -29.88
N LEU A 417 -1.38 3.70 -29.00
CA LEU A 417 -2.36 3.74 -27.92
C LEU A 417 -3.44 4.76 -28.29
N LYS A 418 -4.70 4.40 -28.15
CA LYS A 418 -5.84 5.26 -28.50
C LYS A 418 -6.54 5.72 -27.22
N GLU A 419 -7.12 6.91 -27.26
CA GLU A 419 -7.78 7.53 -26.11
C GLU A 419 -8.92 6.66 -25.58
N GLN A 420 -8.91 6.41 -24.28
CA GLN A 420 -9.99 5.70 -23.61
C GLN A 420 -11.14 6.66 -23.37
N LEU A 421 -12.31 6.34 -23.94
CA LEU A 421 -13.52 7.11 -23.71
C LEU A 421 -14.08 6.81 -22.32
N GLU A 422 -14.79 7.78 -21.77
CA GLU A 422 -15.45 7.65 -20.47
C GLU A 422 -16.41 6.46 -20.48
N VAL A 423 -16.22 5.53 -19.54
CA VAL A 423 -17.11 4.40 -19.35
C VAL A 423 -18.35 4.92 -18.62
N PRO A 424 -19.56 4.82 -19.18
CA PRO A 424 -20.77 5.22 -18.48
C PRO A 424 -20.98 4.28 -17.29
N LEU A 425 -20.48 4.66 -16.12
CA LEU A 425 -20.89 4.07 -14.88
C LEU A 425 -22.28 4.65 -14.59
N GLU A 426 -23.35 3.87 -14.79
CA GLU A 426 -24.59 4.18 -14.05
C GLU A 426 -24.16 4.39 -12.61
N LYS A 427 -24.52 5.53 -11.99
CA LYS A 427 -24.12 5.91 -10.62
C LYS A 427 -24.40 4.75 -9.67
N ASN A 428 -23.46 3.84 -9.55
CA ASN A 428 -23.75 2.52 -9.04
C ASN A 428 -23.56 2.63 -7.54
N PRO A 429 -24.59 2.42 -6.71
CA PRO A 429 -24.46 2.48 -5.26
C PRO A 429 -23.62 1.30 -4.70
N VAL A 430 -22.82 0.62 -5.54
CA VAL A 430 -22.25 -0.72 -5.36
C VAL A 430 -21.41 -0.87 -4.11
N PHE A 431 -20.70 0.14 -3.66
CA PHE A 431 -19.57 -0.16 -2.81
C PHE A 431 -19.88 -0.37 -1.32
N GLN A 432 -21.15 -0.29 -0.89
CA GLN A 432 -21.57 -0.74 0.45
C GLN A 432 -22.97 -1.39 0.51
N VAL A 433 -23.56 -1.76 -0.63
CA VAL A 433 -24.84 -2.50 -0.67
C VAL A 433 -24.54 -4.00 -0.60
N LYS A 434 -25.30 -4.72 0.23
CA LYS A 434 -25.10 -6.15 0.54
C LYS A 434 -25.12 -7.04 -0.72
N ASP A 435 -25.73 -6.58 -1.80
CA ASP A 435 -26.06 -7.37 -3.00
C ASP A 435 -24.97 -7.33 -4.08
N CYS A 436 -23.95 -6.47 -3.94
CA CYS A 436 -22.86 -6.32 -4.93
C CYS A 436 -21.51 -6.81 -4.40
N ARG A 437 -21.55 -7.67 -3.36
CA ARG A 437 -20.36 -8.23 -2.74
C ARG A 437 -20.59 -9.68 -2.35
N THR A 438 -19.61 -10.51 -2.67
CA THR A 438 -19.59 -11.92 -2.30
C THR A 438 -18.74 -12.08 -1.05
N LYS A 439 -19.33 -12.55 0.05
CA LYS A 439 -18.60 -12.85 1.29
C LYS A 439 -17.67 -14.04 1.05
N ILE A 440 -16.44 -13.96 1.51
CA ILE A 440 -15.49 -15.06 1.49
C ILE A 440 -15.67 -15.86 2.78
N GLU A 441 -16.28 -17.04 2.68
CA GLU A 441 -16.63 -17.88 3.82
C GLU A 441 -15.65 -19.06 4.03
N HIS A 442 -15.05 -19.54 2.93
CA HIS A 442 -14.16 -20.70 2.94
C HIS A 442 -12.76 -20.32 2.47
N PHE A 443 -11.87 -20.06 3.43
CA PHE A 443 -10.48 -19.69 3.17
C PHE A 443 -9.63 -20.87 2.63
N ASP A 444 -10.08 -22.11 2.85
CA ASP A 444 -9.44 -23.34 2.35
C ASP A 444 -9.57 -23.50 0.84
N ASP A 445 -10.51 -22.79 0.19
CA ASP A 445 -10.72 -22.82 -1.26
C ASP A 445 -10.81 -21.40 -1.85
N ILE A 446 -9.93 -20.53 -1.36
CA ILE A 446 -9.92 -19.10 -1.72
C ILE A 446 -9.84 -18.87 -3.24
N SER A 447 -9.19 -19.78 -3.98
CA SER A 447 -9.03 -19.73 -5.44
C SER A 447 -10.33 -19.84 -6.25
N HIS A 448 -11.39 -20.38 -5.63
CA HIS A 448 -12.74 -20.39 -6.20
C HIS A 448 -13.48 -19.06 -5.98
N TYR A 449 -13.15 -18.34 -4.90
CA TYR A 449 -13.79 -17.08 -4.54
C TYR A 449 -13.07 -15.88 -5.13
N ILE A 450 -11.75 -15.94 -5.27
CA ILE A 450 -10.89 -14.81 -5.63
C ILE A 450 -9.99 -15.19 -6.81
N LYS A 451 -9.87 -14.28 -7.77
CA LYS A 451 -8.99 -14.34 -8.93
C LYS A 451 -8.04 -13.14 -8.93
N VAL A 452 -6.93 -13.26 -9.65
CA VAL A 452 -6.05 -12.12 -9.94
C VAL A 452 -6.84 -11.02 -10.64
N GLY A 453 -6.64 -9.77 -10.23
CA GLY A 453 -7.40 -8.61 -10.69
C GLY A 453 -8.75 -8.41 -9.98
N ASP A 454 -9.08 -9.21 -8.97
CA ASP A 454 -10.26 -8.97 -8.13
C ASP A 454 -10.03 -7.81 -7.15
N HIS A 455 -11.10 -7.07 -6.90
CA HIS A 455 -11.16 -6.05 -5.85
C HIS A 455 -11.77 -6.70 -4.61
N ILE A 456 -11.01 -6.72 -3.52
CA ILE A 456 -11.46 -7.24 -2.23
C ILE A 456 -11.53 -6.15 -1.18
N THR A 457 -12.37 -6.36 -0.17
CA THR A 457 -12.52 -5.45 0.96
C THR A 457 -12.75 -6.18 2.28
N TRP A 458 -12.26 -5.61 3.37
CA TRP A 458 -12.48 -6.12 4.72
C TRP A 458 -12.65 -4.98 5.72
N HIS A 459 -13.16 -5.31 6.90
CA HIS A 459 -13.34 -4.33 7.96
C HIS A 459 -12.02 -3.98 8.65
N ARG A 460 -11.85 -2.72 9.02
CA ARG A 460 -10.85 -2.29 10.00
C ARG A 460 -11.55 -1.78 11.26
N PRO A 461 -10.84 -1.68 12.41
CA PRO A 461 -11.38 -1.04 13.60
C PRO A 461 -12.07 0.29 13.25
N TRP A 462 -13.16 0.64 13.95
CA TRP A 462 -13.92 1.89 13.78
C TRP A 462 -14.80 2.00 12.52
N GLY A 463 -15.07 0.88 11.83
CA GLY A 463 -16.10 0.81 10.79
C GLY A 463 -15.66 1.28 9.40
N ILE A 464 -14.35 1.39 9.17
CA ILE A 464 -13.77 1.74 7.86
C ILE A 464 -13.55 0.44 7.08
N TRP A 465 -13.92 0.46 5.80
CA TRP A 465 -13.61 -0.62 4.86
C TRP A 465 -12.23 -0.38 4.28
N HIS A 466 -11.39 -1.40 4.30
CA HIS A 466 -10.13 -1.37 3.60
C HIS A 466 -10.29 -2.05 2.25
N HIS A 467 -9.65 -1.53 1.22
CA HIS A 467 -9.81 -2.02 -0.16
C HIS A 467 -8.45 -2.36 -0.75
N ALA A 468 -8.41 -3.41 -1.55
CA ALA A 468 -7.20 -3.88 -2.21
C ALA A 468 -7.50 -4.56 -3.56
N VAL A 469 -6.50 -4.59 -4.43
CA VAL A 469 -6.52 -5.33 -5.70
C VAL A 469 -5.66 -6.58 -5.54
N VAL A 470 -6.19 -7.75 -5.89
CA VAL A 470 -5.47 -9.02 -5.78
C VAL A 470 -4.49 -9.15 -6.93
N SER A 471 -3.19 -9.15 -6.65
CA SER A 471 -2.13 -9.33 -7.65
C SER A 471 -1.70 -10.78 -7.82
N GLY A 472 -1.92 -11.62 -6.80
CA GLY A 472 -1.58 -13.03 -6.84
C GLY A 472 -2.34 -13.84 -5.80
N LEU A 473 -2.43 -15.16 -6.02
CA LEU A 473 -2.94 -16.09 -5.03
C LEU A 473 -1.75 -16.80 -4.37
N CYS A 474 -1.81 -16.99 -3.06
CA CYS A 474 -0.82 -17.78 -2.33
C CYS A 474 -1.41 -19.17 -2.04
N ASP A 475 -0.51 -20.09 -1.71
CA ASP A 475 -0.85 -21.51 -1.59
C ASP A 475 -1.20 -21.89 -0.16
N GLU A 476 -0.75 -21.05 0.76
CA GLU A 476 -1.19 -21.09 2.13
C GLU A 476 -2.67 -20.68 2.22
N VAL A 477 -3.45 -21.49 2.93
CA VAL A 477 -4.87 -21.26 3.21
C VAL A 477 -5.10 -19.82 3.66
N GLY A 478 -6.01 -19.12 2.97
CA GLY A 478 -6.40 -17.76 3.32
C GLY A 478 -5.38 -16.66 2.99
N LYS A 479 -4.22 -16.98 2.39
CA LYS A 479 -3.23 -15.97 1.99
C LYS A 479 -3.38 -15.54 0.52
N VAL A 480 -3.22 -14.25 0.27
CA VAL A 480 -3.25 -13.64 -1.07
C VAL A 480 -2.20 -12.53 -1.19
N LYS A 481 -1.67 -12.31 -2.39
CA LYS A 481 -0.88 -11.11 -2.71
C LYS A 481 -1.81 -10.01 -3.16
N VAL A 482 -1.65 -8.84 -2.58
CA VAL A 482 -2.50 -7.68 -2.89
C VAL A 482 -1.69 -6.41 -3.06
N ILE A 483 -2.16 -5.55 -3.95
CA ILE A 483 -1.69 -4.18 -4.09
C ILE A 483 -2.72 -3.26 -3.43
N HIS A 484 -2.28 -2.43 -2.47
CA HIS A 484 -3.13 -1.45 -1.81
C HIS A 484 -2.33 -0.38 -1.07
N TRP A 485 -3.05 0.66 -0.64
CA TRP A 485 -2.53 1.61 0.33
C TRP A 485 -2.27 0.91 1.67
N ASN A 486 -1.02 0.90 2.12
CA ASN A 486 -0.65 0.48 3.46
C ASN A 486 0.39 1.43 4.08
N LYS A 487 0.62 1.32 5.38
CA LYS A 487 1.74 1.97 6.05
C LYS A 487 2.77 0.91 6.44
N PRO A 488 3.84 0.71 5.65
CA PRO A 488 4.87 -0.27 5.97
C PRO A 488 5.52 0.04 7.33
N ASN A 489 6.02 -1.00 7.98
CA ASN A 489 6.93 -0.85 9.11
C ASN A 489 8.13 -0.02 8.64
N CYS A 490 8.54 0.98 9.44
CA CYS A 490 9.58 1.97 9.11
C CYS A 490 9.18 3.12 8.17
N SER A 491 7.97 3.14 7.56
CA SER A 491 7.55 4.29 6.73
C SER A 491 6.87 5.40 7.54
N VAL A 492 7.20 6.66 7.23
CA VAL A 492 6.60 7.85 7.84
C VAL A 492 5.21 8.14 7.24
N SER A 493 4.92 7.65 6.04
CA SER A 493 3.71 7.91 5.25
C SER A 493 3.04 6.63 4.73
N THR A 494 1.73 6.68 4.52
CA THR A 494 0.99 5.63 3.82
C THR A 494 1.39 5.63 2.34
N GLN A 495 1.62 4.44 1.77
CA GLN A 495 2.05 4.23 0.39
C GLN A 495 1.30 3.06 -0.26
N ILE A 496 1.23 3.01 -1.59
CA ILE A 496 0.73 1.83 -2.31
C ILE A 496 1.84 0.78 -2.33
N VAL A 497 1.61 -0.34 -1.68
CA VAL A 497 2.51 -1.48 -1.63
C VAL A 497 1.87 -2.70 -2.25
N GLU A 498 2.70 -3.64 -2.64
CA GLU A 498 2.31 -5.04 -2.78
C GLU A 498 2.72 -5.79 -1.51
N GLU A 499 1.80 -6.54 -0.92
CA GLU A 499 2.08 -7.37 0.25
C GLU A 499 1.32 -8.68 0.22
N GLU A 500 1.88 -9.70 0.87
CA GLU A 500 1.18 -10.94 1.16
C GLU A 500 0.32 -10.76 2.42
N LEU A 501 -0.99 -10.95 2.28
CA LEU A 501 -1.95 -10.85 3.36
C LEU A 501 -2.58 -12.19 3.67
N ASP A 502 -2.58 -12.55 4.96
CA ASP A 502 -3.47 -13.58 5.50
C ASP A 502 -4.84 -12.95 5.80
N LEU A 503 -5.83 -13.28 4.98
CA LEU A 503 -7.21 -12.78 5.11
C LEU A 503 -7.89 -13.27 6.40
N ARG A 504 -7.42 -14.36 7.01
CA ARG A 504 -7.97 -14.88 8.28
C ARG A 504 -7.55 -14.04 9.48
N GLN A 505 -6.44 -13.33 9.35
CA GLN A 505 -5.92 -12.42 10.38
C GLN A 505 -6.46 -11.00 10.24
N GLN A 506 -7.16 -10.72 9.14
CA GLN A 506 -7.79 -9.42 8.94
C GLN A 506 -9.02 -9.26 9.84
N TRP A 507 -9.31 -8.01 10.20
CA TRP A 507 -10.39 -7.72 11.11
C TRP A 507 -11.76 -7.89 10.42
N GLY A 508 -12.65 -8.67 11.02
CA GLY A 508 -14.03 -8.82 10.55
C GLY A 508 -14.17 -9.60 9.24
N ASP A 509 -15.33 -9.48 8.61
CA ASP A 509 -15.67 -10.21 7.40
C ASP A 509 -14.94 -9.64 6.17
N THR A 510 -14.46 -10.53 5.30
CA THR A 510 -13.83 -10.18 4.02
C THR A 510 -14.78 -10.48 2.86
N PHE A 511 -14.79 -9.61 1.86
CA PHE A 511 -15.68 -9.68 0.70
C PHE A 511 -14.92 -9.43 -0.60
N ARG A 512 -15.31 -10.11 -1.67
CA ARG A 512 -15.01 -9.72 -3.05
C ARG A 512 -16.09 -8.75 -3.54
N ILE A 513 -15.69 -7.69 -4.23
CA ILE A 513 -16.63 -6.77 -4.87
C ILE A 513 -16.99 -7.27 -6.27
N ASP A 514 -18.28 -7.40 -6.55
CA ASP A 514 -18.80 -7.89 -7.82
C ASP A 514 -19.15 -6.73 -8.76
N TYR A 515 -18.51 -6.70 -9.93
CA TYR A 515 -18.73 -5.69 -10.96
C TYR A 515 -19.60 -6.24 -12.11
N PRO A 516 -20.36 -5.38 -12.84
CA PRO A 516 -21.10 -5.79 -14.03
C PRO A 516 -20.19 -6.44 -15.08
N LYS A 517 -20.74 -7.38 -15.85
CA LYS A 517 -19.98 -8.16 -16.85
C LYS A 517 -19.30 -7.26 -17.88
N GLU A 518 -19.97 -6.18 -18.26
CA GLU A 518 -19.51 -5.19 -19.24
C GLU A 518 -18.24 -4.49 -18.73
N ILE A 519 -18.20 -4.14 -17.44
CA ILE A 519 -17.04 -3.54 -16.78
C ILE A 519 -15.90 -4.55 -16.69
N THR A 520 -16.18 -5.79 -16.29
CA THR A 520 -15.14 -6.83 -16.19
C THR A 520 -14.59 -7.27 -17.54
N ALA A 521 -15.40 -7.22 -18.60
CA ALA A 521 -14.97 -7.55 -19.96
C ALA A 521 -14.07 -6.45 -20.54
N ALA A 522 -14.36 -5.19 -20.23
CA ALA A 522 -13.55 -4.06 -20.65
C ALA A 522 -12.26 -3.89 -19.84
N ASN A 523 -12.30 -4.24 -18.56
CA ASN A 523 -11.19 -4.10 -17.62
C ASN A 523 -10.70 -5.49 -17.23
N THR A 524 -10.00 -6.13 -18.15
CA THR A 524 -9.42 -7.46 -17.97
C THR A 524 -8.45 -7.49 -16.79
N PRO A 525 -8.20 -8.65 -16.16
CA PRO A 525 -7.19 -8.77 -15.10
C PRO A 525 -5.84 -8.16 -15.47
N GLU A 526 -5.40 -8.37 -16.72
CA GLU A 526 -4.17 -7.79 -17.27
C GLU A 526 -4.14 -6.26 -17.13
N LEU A 527 -5.21 -5.57 -17.55
CA LEU A 527 -5.30 -4.11 -17.43
C LEU A 527 -5.43 -3.65 -15.97
N VAL A 528 -6.21 -4.36 -15.17
CA VAL A 528 -6.41 -4.04 -13.74
C VAL A 528 -5.08 -4.11 -12.99
N ILE A 529 -4.29 -5.16 -13.21
CA ILE A 529 -2.96 -5.31 -12.62
C ILE A 529 -2.01 -4.26 -13.16
N ALA A 530 -1.99 -3.98 -14.47
CA ALA A 530 -1.13 -2.94 -15.01
C ALA A 530 -1.42 -1.55 -14.43
N ARG A 531 -2.70 -1.22 -14.18
CA ARG A 531 -3.08 0.02 -13.45
C ARG A 531 -2.57 0.00 -12.01
N ALA A 532 -2.77 -1.11 -11.29
CA ALA A 532 -2.35 -1.24 -9.90
C ALA A 532 -0.82 -1.14 -9.76
N GLU A 533 -0.07 -1.87 -10.58
CA GLU A 533 1.39 -1.85 -10.67
C GLU A 533 1.91 -0.44 -11.00
N SER A 534 1.26 0.25 -11.95
CA SER A 534 1.65 1.62 -12.30
C SER A 534 1.54 2.60 -11.13
N ARG A 535 0.81 2.26 -10.06
CA ARG A 535 0.66 3.11 -8.88
C ARG A 535 1.43 2.61 -7.66
N LYS A 536 2.16 1.49 -7.74
CA LYS A 536 3.04 1.04 -6.65
C LYS A 536 4.08 2.11 -6.31
N GLY A 537 4.31 2.29 -5.02
CA GLY A 537 5.17 3.34 -4.48
C GLY A 537 4.53 4.73 -4.40
N ASP A 538 3.30 4.94 -4.92
CA ASP A 538 2.57 6.20 -4.69
C ASP A 538 2.44 6.44 -3.18
N ILE A 539 2.71 7.66 -2.72
CA ILE A 539 2.45 8.13 -1.35
C ILE A 539 1.44 9.28 -1.36
N GLY A 540 1.00 9.73 -0.19
CA GLY A 540 0.11 10.89 -0.08
C GLY A 540 -1.37 10.55 -0.01
N TYR A 541 -1.69 9.38 0.56
CA TYR A 541 -3.05 8.93 0.86
C TYR A 541 -3.97 10.08 1.32
N ASN A 542 -5.10 10.25 0.64
CA ASN A 542 -6.10 11.26 0.96
C ASN A 542 -7.48 10.61 1.15
N LEU A 543 -7.99 10.67 2.38
CA LEU A 543 -9.28 10.08 2.75
C LEU A 543 -10.46 10.58 1.90
N LEU A 544 -10.40 11.80 1.36
CA LEU A 544 -11.48 12.45 0.60
C LEU A 544 -11.43 12.19 -0.91
N GLY A 545 -10.35 11.59 -1.41
CA GLY A 545 -10.15 11.42 -2.84
C GLY A 545 -9.31 10.19 -3.12
N ASP A 546 -7.99 10.32 -3.06
CA ASP A 546 -7.04 9.23 -3.33
C ASP A 546 -6.85 8.31 -2.10
N ASN A 547 -7.90 7.56 -1.78
CA ASN A 547 -7.92 6.56 -0.71
C ASN A 547 -7.88 5.13 -1.26
N CYS A 548 -7.97 4.12 -0.38
CA CYS A 548 -7.94 2.71 -0.76
C CYS A 548 -9.06 2.30 -1.71
N GLU A 549 -10.25 2.85 -1.53
CA GLU A 549 -11.41 2.55 -2.37
C GLU A 549 -11.27 3.21 -3.74
N ALA A 550 -10.91 4.49 -3.80
CA ALA A 550 -10.71 5.20 -5.06
C ALA A 550 -9.60 4.55 -5.89
N PHE A 551 -8.53 4.09 -5.24
CA PHE A 551 -7.49 3.30 -5.89
C PHE A 551 -8.01 1.99 -6.48
N ALA A 552 -8.66 1.14 -5.69
CA ALA A 552 -9.13 -0.16 -6.15
C ALA A 552 -10.24 -0.03 -7.22
N SER A 553 -11.13 0.95 -7.07
CA SER A 553 -12.15 1.30 -8.07
C SER A 553 -11.51 1.75 -9.38
N TYR A 554 -10.53 2.66 -9.32
CA TYR A 554 -9.79 3.10 -10.51
C TYR A 554 -9.12 1.94 -11.25
N CYS A 555 -8.48 1.02 -10.52
CA CYS A 555 -7.90 -0.17 -11.15
C CYS A 555 -8.97 -1.00 -11.88
N LYS A 556 -10.16 -1.16 -11.30
CA LYS A 556 -11.27 -1.95 -11.87
C LYS A 556 -12.06 -1.26 -12.97
N THR A 557 -12.14 0.07 -12.99
CA THR A 557 -13.07 0.80 -13.87
C THR A 557 -12.42 1.87 -14.74
N GLY A 558 -11.18 2.28 -14.42
CA GLY A 558 -10.54 3.47 -14.98
C GLY A 558 -10.99 4.79 -14.33
N VAL A 559 -11.91 4.74 -13.36
CA VAL A 559 -12.46 5.94 -12.70
C VAL A 559 -12.20 5.87 -11.19
N ALA A 560 -11.54 6.89 -10.65
CA ALA A 560 -11.27 7.01 -9.22
C ALA A 560 -12.49 7.58 -8.49
N GLU A 561 -13.32 6.70 -7.91
CA GLU A 561 -14.44 7.08 -7.05
C GLU A 561 -14.34 6.44 -5.66
N SER A 562 -14.68 7.22 -4.61
CA SER A 562 -14.85 6.71 -3.25
C SER A 562 -16.28 6.92 -2.76
N CYS A 563 -16.99 5.82 -2.49
CA CYS A 563 -18.31 5.81 -1.88
C CYS A 563 -18.27 5.67 -0.36
N GLN A 564 -17.11 5.48 0.29
CA GLN A 564 -16.99 5.44 1.75
C GLN A 564 -17.61 6.66 2.43
N LEU A 565 -17.42 7.85 1.83
CA LEU A 565 -18.05 9.08 2.30
C LEU A 565 -19.55 9.14 2.01
N VAL A 566 -19.96 8.65 0.83
CA VAL A 566 -21.38 8.58 0.42
C VAL A 566 -22.16 7.61 1.31
N TRP A 567 -21.56 6.48 1.73
CA TRP A 567 -22.17 5.57 2.69
C TRP A 567 -22.18 6.16 4.10
N LEU A 568 -21.10 6.82 4.55
CA LEU A 568 -21.11 7.49 5.85
C LEU A 568 -22.25 8.52 5.89
N TYR A 569 -22.40 9.28 4.79
CA TYR A 569 -23.51 10.20 4.56
C TYR A 569 -24.86 9.49 4.47
N ARG A 570 -24.96 8.32 3.81
CA ARG A 570 -26.20 7.55 3.65
C ARG A 570 -26.64 6.84 4.94
N LYS A 571 -25.72 6.29 5.72
CA LYS A 571 -26.00 5.76 7.07
C LYS A 571 -26.44 6.86 8.01
N TYR A 572 -25.79 8.01 7.90
CA TYR A 572 -26.22 9.22 8.56
C TYR A 572 -27.64 9.62 8.14
N THR A 573 -27.97 9.63 6.83
CA THR A 573 -29.35 9.89 6.38
C THR A 573 -30.33 8.81 6.79
N GLU A 574 -29.97 7.53 6.83
CA GLU A 574 -30.84 6.43 7.32
C GLU A 574 -31.13 6.53 8.83
N ILE A 575 -30.14 6.94 9.64
CA ILE A 575 -30.34 7.23 11.07
C ILE A 575 -31.27 8.42 11.23
N VAL A 576 -31.10 9.45 10.38
CA VAL A 576 -31.98 10.63 10.32
C VAL A 576 -33.38 10.26 9.85
N GLU A 577 -33.54 9.42 8.83
CA GLU A 577 -34.82 8.94 8.30
C GLU A 577 -35.54 8.07 9.32
N LYS A 578 -34.83 7.21 10.07
CA LYS A 578 -35.41 6.44 11.17
C LYS A 578 -35.84 7.34 12.33
N ALA A 579 -35.06 8.37 12.65
CA ALA A 579 -35.43 9.39 13.65
C ALA A 579 -36.64 10.22 13.18
N LEU A 580 -36.70 10.58 11.89
CA LEU A 580 -37.83 11.27 11.27
C LEU A 580 -39.08 10.38 11.16
N ALA A 581 -38.93 9.10 10.85
CA ALA A 581 -40.02 8.13 10.78
C ALA A 581 -40.59 7.82 12.17
N SER A 582 -39.76 7.71 13.20
CA SER A 582 -40.21 7.56 14.59
C SER A 582 -40.87 8.84 15.14
N LEU A 583 -40.45 10.02 14.67
CA LEU A 583 -41.15 11.29 14.90
C LEU A 583 -42.46 11.38 14.11
N ALA A 584 -42.49 10.94 12.85
CA ALA A 584 -43.68 10.90 11.99
C ALA A 584 -44.73 9.90 12.53
N ASP A 585 -44.29 8.79 13.12
CA ASP A 585 -45.15 7.81 13.79
C ASP A 585 -45.73 8.40 15.10
N GLY A 586 -44.97 9.27 15.78
CA GLY A 586 -45.46 10.10 16.87
C GLY A 586 -46.48 11.16 16.42
N VAL A 587 -46.24 11.82 15.30
CA VAL A 587 -47.15 12.78 14.66
C VAL A 587 -48.41 12.08 14.13
N TRP A 588 -48.29 10.87 13.60
CA TRP A 588 -49.41 10.04 13.16
C TRP A 588 -50.28 9.62 14.36
N LYS A 589 -49.67 9.26 15.50
CA LYS A 589 -50.42 8.97 16.75
C LYS A 589 -51.16 10.20 17.28
N VAL A 590 -50.56 11.39 17.20
CA VAL A 590 -51.20 12.66 17.60
C VAL A 590 -52.27 13.10 16.59
N GLY A 591 -52.00 13.02 15.29
CA GLY A 591 -52.90 13.34 14.19
C GLY A 591 -54.09 12.39 14.10
N TYR A 592 -53.89 11.08 14.32
CA TYR A 592 -54.96 10.09 14.43
C TYR A 592 -55.84 10.35 15.67
N SER A 593 -55.26 10.80 16.79
CA SER A 593 -56.04 11.25 17.96
C SER A 593 -56.88 12.49 17.68
N LEU A 594 -56.39 13.37 16.79
CA LEU A 594 -57.06 14.61 16.37
C LEU A 594 -58.18 14.33 15.34
N VAL A 595 -57.92 13.48 14.33
CA VAL A 595 -58.92 13.00 13.37
C VAL A 595 -60.03 12.23 14.09
N ARG A 596 -59.69 11.41 15.10
CA ARG A 596 -60.67 10.72 15.95
C ARG A 596 -61.50 11.70 16.79
N LYS A 597 -60.92 12.80 17.27
CA LYS A 597 -61.65 13.88 17.96
C LYS A 597 -62.58 14.63 17.02
N ILE A 598 -62.09 15.04 15.84
CA ILE A 598 -62.88 15.73 14.81
C ILE A 598 -64.00 14.85 14.27
N ALA A 599 -63.76 13.56 14.06
CA ALA A 599 -64.79 12.60 13.65
C ALA A 599 -65.86 12.39 14.73
N ASN A 600 -65.46 12.33 16.01
CA ASN A 600 -66.40 12.24 17.13
C ASN A 600 -67.22 13.54 17.31
N ASP A 601 -66.60 14.71 17.10
CA ASP A 601 -67.26 16.02 17.19
C ASP A 601 -68.20 16.26 15.97
N ALA A 602 -67.82 15.81 14.78
CA ALA A 602 -68.65 15.85 13.57
C ALA A 602 -69.82 14.84 13.61
N MET A 603 -69.68 13.74 14.34
CA MET A 603 -70.79 12.80 14.62
C MET A 603 -71.74 13.34 15.70
N ALA A 604 -71.31 14.28 16.54
CA ALA A 604 -72.14 14.97 17.52
C ALA A 604 -72.88 16.20 16.96
N GLY A 605 -72.33 16.86 15.92
CA GLY A 605 -72.94 18.01 15.23
C GLY A 605 -73.41 17.64 13.83
N GLY A 606 -74.66 17.20 13.68
CA GLY A 606 -75.23 16.70 12.43
C GLY A 606 -74.88 17.52 11.18
N GLY A 607 -74.05 16.96 10.30
CA GLY A 607 -73.61 17.61 9.07
C GLY A 607 -72.99 16.64 8.07
N LYS A 608 -73.80 15.72 7.50
CA LYS A 608 -73.43 14.92 6.32
C LYS A 608 -73.28 15.85 5.10
N LYS A 609 -72.08 16.38 4.79
CA LYS A 609 -71.73 16.87 3.43
C LYS A 609 -70.28 17.30 3.16
N ALA A 610 -69.29 16.93 3.98
CA ALA A 610 -67.91 17.41 3.80
C ALA A 610 -66.90 16.37 3.28
N VAL A 611 -67.34 15.18 2.85
CA VAL A 611 -66.42 14.04 2.61
C VAL A 611 -66.06 13.78 1.13
N GLU A 612 -66.67 14.46 0.15
CA GLU A 612 -66.59 13.99 -1.25
C GLU A 612 -65.79 14.83 -2.26
N ALA A 613 -65.01 15.84 -1.87
CA ALA A 613 -64.36 16.69 -2.88
C ALA A 613 -62.97 17.22 -2.51
N VAL A 614 -61.93 16.36 -2.50
CA VAL A 614 -60.56 16.77 -2.86
C VAL A 614 -59.81 15.54 -3.39
N GLY A 615 -59.54 15.51 -4.70
CA GLY A 615 -58.60 14.55 -5.30
C GLY A 615 -57.16 14.99 -5.03
N GLU A 616 -56.30 14.05 -4.64
CA GLU A 616 -54.95 14.27 -4.09
C GLU A 616 -53.95 14.98 -5.03
N ALA A 617 -54.22 15.06 -6.34
CA ALA A 617 -53.23 15.50 -7.33
C ALA A 617 -53.27 17.01 -7.66
N GLU A 618 -54.45 17.64 -7.76
CA GLU A 618 -54.55 19.07 -8.15
C GLU A 618 -54.10 20.04 -7.04
N PHE A 619 -54.13 19.60 -5.77
CA PHE A 619 -53.67 20.38 -4.63
C PHE A 619 -52.14 20.56 -4.63
N ILE A 620 -51.39 19.54 -5.06
CA ILE A 620 -49.91 19.54 -5.04
C ILE A 620 -49.34 20.51 -6.09
N GLU A 621 -50.01 20.66 -7.24
CA GLU A 621 -49.50 21.48 -8.33
C GLU A 621 -49.70 22.99 -8.11
N GLN A 622 -50.77 23.41 -7.43
CA GLN A 622 -50.97 24.83 -7.08
C GLN A 622 -50.02 25.32 -5.99
N VAL A 623 -49.56 24.44 -5.10
CA VAL A 623 -48.58 24.76 -4.04
C VAL A 623 -47.21 25.11 -4.63
N TRP A 624 -46.86 24.56 -5.79
CA TRP A 624 -45.56 24.77 -6.43
C TRP A 624 -45.39 26.14 -7.09
N LYS A 625 -46.46 26.75 -7.59
CA LYS A 625 -46.38 27.99 -8.41
C LYS A 625 -46.51 29.28 -7.59
N GLY A 626 -46.68 29.21 -6.26
CA GLY A 626 -47.24 30.31 -5.47
C GLY A 626 -46.40 30.98 -4.38
N SER A 627 -45.09 30.72 -4.16
CA SER A 627 -44.41 31.29 -2.96
C SER A 627 -42.92 31.66 -3.09
N ASN A 628 -42.59 32.86 -2.62
CA ASN A 628 -41.30 33.56 -2.67
C ASN A 628 -40.23 33.02 -1.68
N TRP A 629 -39.04 32.76 -2.19
CA TRP A 629 -37.87 32.11 -1.57
C TRP A 629 -37.01 32.95 -0.58
N VAL A 630 -37.51 34.06 -0.03
CA VAL A 630 -36.68 35.01 0.78
C VAL A 630 -36.44 34.54 2.23
N GLY A 631 -37.37 33.80 2.83
CA GLY A 631 -37.28 33.38 4.25
C GLY A 631 -36.27 32.26 4.53
N VAL A 632 -36.14 31.30 3.60
CA VAL A 632 -35.19 30.18 3.70
C VAL A 632 -33.75 30.72 3.64
N GLY A 633 -33.47 31.66 2.73
CA GLY A 633 -32.17 32.31 2.63
C GLY A 633 -31.75 33.04 3.91
N LEU A 634 -32.70 33.65 4.64
CA LEU A 634 -32.43 34.34 5.91
C LEU A 634 -32.08 33.40 7.05
N VAL A 635 -32.70 32.22 7.14
CA VAL A 635 -32.37 31.21 8.17
C VAL A 635 -31.00 30.58 7.92
N PHE A 636 -30.68 30.25 6.67
CA PHE A 636 -29.34 29.81 6.28
C PHE A 636 -28.28 30.90 6.54
N ALA A 637 -28.59 32.16 6.25
CA ALA A 637 -27.69 33.28 6.52
C ALA A 637 -27.51 33.53 8.03
N PHE A 638 -28.56 33.41 8.84
CA PHE A 638 -28.50 33.64 10.29
C PHE A 638 -27.83 32.49 11.04
N GLU A 639 -28.20 31.22 10.79
CA GLU A 639 -27.53 30.06 11.38
C GLU A 639 -26.10 29.89 10.82
N GLY A 640 -25.88 30.22 9.55
CA GLY A 640 -24.53 30.32 8.98
C GLY A 640 -23.68 31.39 9.66
N ARG A 641 -24.24 32.59 9.92
CA ARG A 641 -23.54 33.69 10.60
C ARG A 641 -23.29 33.40 12.09
N THR A 642 -24.23 32.78 12.79
CA THR A 642 -24.06 32.40 14.21
C THR A 642 -23.09 31.23 14.34
N CYS A 643 -23.16 30.21 13.47
CA CYS A 643 -22.16 29.16 13.39
C CYS A 643 -20.77 29.73 13.10
N TYR A 644 -20.65 30.63 12.12
CA TYR A 644 -19.39 31.33 11.84
C TYR A 644 -18.90 32.14 13.04
N TRP A 645 -19.78 32.85 13.74
CA TRP A 645 -19.42 33.62 14.92
C TRP A 645 -18.98 32.73 16.09
N ASP A 646 -19.64 31.61 16.32
CA ASP A 646 -19.30 30.65 17.37
C ASP A 646 -18.02 29.89 17.03
N LEU A 647 -17.83 29.48 15.78
CA LEU A 647 -16.58 28.90 15.30
C LEU A 647 -15.44 29.90 15.45
N ARG A 648 -15.69 31.18 15.17
CA ARG A 648 -14.73 32.25 15.40
C ARG A 648 -14.45 32.42 16.90
N GLN A 649 -15.45 32.39 17.77
CA GLN A 649 -15.22 32.45 19.23
C GLN A 649 -14.46 31.24 19.76
N VAL A 650 -14.78 30.05 19.29
CA VAL A 650 -14.12 28.78 19.66
C VAL A 650 -12.69 28.77 19.12
N TYR A 651 -12.46 29.35 17.93
CA TYR A 651 -11.14 29.60 17.37
C TYR A 651 -10.34 30.62 18.19
N GLU A 652 -10.94 31.76 18.58
CA GLU A 652 -10.28 32.74 19.45
C GLU A 652 -10.00 32.14 20.84
N LYS A 653 -10.90 31.30 21.39
CA LYS A 653 -10.68 30.53 22.64
C LYS A 653 -9.53 29.51 22.50
N ARG A 654 -9.38 28.89 21.33
CA ARG A 654 -8.28 27.97 21.04
C ARG A 654 -6.96 28.71 20.89
N LYS A 655 -6.98 29.88 20.23
CA LYS A 655 -5.85 30.78 20.04
C LYS A 655 -5.39 31.39 21.36
N SER A 656 -6.33 31.68 22.26
CA SER A 656 -6.07 32.11 23.65
C SER A 656 -5.82 30.97 24.64
N GLY A 657 -5.65 29.72 24.17
CA GLY A 657 -5.32 28.59 25.05
C GLY A 657 -6.41 28.16 26.05
N GLY A 658 -7.59 28.78 26.02
CA GLY A 658 -8.70 28.48 26.91
C GLY A 658 -9.34 27.11 26.69
N ILE A 659 -9.08 26.47 25.55
CA ILE A 659 -9.56 25.11 25.20
C ILE A 659 -8.45 24.30 24.51
N SER A 660 -8.51 22.97 24.66
CA SER A 660 -7.57 22.07 23.98
C SER A 660 -7.91 21.87 22.49
N LEU A 661 -7.01 21.27 21.73
CA LEU A 661 -7.28 20.91 20.34
C LEU A 661 -8.41 19.87 20.22
N LYS A 662 -8.48 18.91 21.14
CA LYS A 662 -9.59 17.95 21.16
C LYS A 662 -10.92 18.62 21.48
N ASP A 663 -10.94 19.52 22.48
CA ASP A 663 -12.12 20.30 22.84
C ASP A 663 -12.58 21.21 21.70
N PHE A 664 -11.62 21.81 20.97
CA PHE A 664 -11.89 22.63 19.79
C PHE A 664 -12.55 21.81 18.67
N ILE A 665 -11.99 20.64 18.33
CA ILE A 665 -12.52 19.77 17.27
C ILE A 665 -13.89 19.22 17.66
N GLU A 666 -14.07 18.78 18.91
CA GLU A 666 -15.35 18.28 19.40
C GLU A 666 -16.42 19.38 19.40
N THR A 667 -16.06 20.57 19.88
CA THR A 667 -16.98 21.72 19.95
C THR A 667 -17.30 22.27 18.56
N ALA A 668 -16.32 22.36 17.66
CA ALA A 668 -16.52 22.81 16.29
C ALA A 668 -17.39 21.81 15.51
N SER A 669 -17.11 20.51 15.65
CA SER A 669 -17.92 19.45 15.03
C SER A 669 -19.36 19.50 15.52
N ARG A 670 -19.57 19.66 16.83
CA ARG A 670 -20.90 19.88 17.42
C ARG A 670 -21.60 21.11 16.85
N ARG A 671 -20.96 22.28 16.81
CA ARG A 671 -21.60 23.52 16.32
C ARG A 671 -21.93 23.47 14.82
N VAL A 672 -21.05 22.88 14.02
CA VAL A 672 -21.30 22.65 12.59
C VAL A 672 -22.46 21.69 12.40
N SER A 673 -22.52 20.58 13.13
CA SER A 673 -23.65 19.66 13.10
C SER A 673 -24.95 20.34 13.54
N GLU A 674 -24.95 21.08 14.64
CA GLU A 674 -26.11 21.85 15.12
C GLU A 674 -26.60 22.88 14.12
N ALA A 675 -25.70 23.53 13.38
CA ALA A 675 -26.05 24.48 12.33
C ALA A 675 -26.68 23.78 11.10
N ILE A 676 -26.10 22.65 10.68
CA ILE A 676 -26.60 21.84 9.56
C ILE A 676 -27.98 21.26 9.89
N PHE A 677 -28.14 20.67 11.08
CA PHE A 677 -29.40 20.06 11.51
C PHE A 677 -30.45 21.10 11.92
N GLY A 678 -30.04 22.19 12.57
CA GLY A 678 -30.92 23.29 12.94
C GLY A 678 -31.49 24.01 11.71
N ALA A 679 -30.65 24.36 10.73
CA ALA A 679 -31.10 24.98 9.49
C ALA A 679 -31.90 24.02 8.59
N GLY A 680 -31.49 22.74 8.53
CA GLY A 680 -32.16 21.70 7.75
C GLY A 680 -33.58 21.37 8.25
N LEU A 681 -33.77 21.15 9.56
CA LEU A 681 -35.11 20.86 10.12
C LEU A 681 -36.00 22.10 10.22
N ALA A 682 -35.44 23.28 10.54
CA ALA A 682 -36.20 24.53 10.54
C ALA A 682 -36.80 24.86 9.17
N SER A 683 -36.08 24.51 8.09
CA SER A 683 -36.55 24.65 6.71
C SER A 683 -37.73 23.72 6.38
N PHE A 684 -37.84 22.56 7.03
CA PHE A 684 -38.90 21.58 6.79
C PHE A 684 -40.15 21.82 7.67
N ILE A 685 -39.96 22.22 8.94
CA ILE A 685 -41.06 22.49 9.89
C ILE A 685 -41.63 23.90 9.73
N GLY A 686 -40.83 24.88 9.29
CA GLY A 686 -41.33 26.22 8.93
C GLY A 686 -42.40 26.19 7.83
N ILE A 687 -42.34 25.20 6.93
CA ILE A 687 -43.35 24.94 5.89
C ILE A 687 -44.66 24.45 6.53
N ALA A 688 -44.60 23.60 7.57
CA ALA A 688 -45.79 23.14 8.30
C ALA A 688 -46.40 24.22 9.23
N GLY A 689 -45.56 25.11 9.80
CA GLY A 689 -46.00 26.23 10.64
C GLY A 689 -46.82 27.29 9.91
N GLN A 690 -46.65 27.44 8.59
CA GLN A 690 -47.49 28.32 7.77
C GLN A 690 -48.96 27.86 7.73
N ALA A 691 -49.24 26.57 7.87
CA ALA A 691 -50.61 26.05 7.92
C ALA A 691 -51.26 26.27 9.30
N ALA A 692 -50.47 26.34 10.38
CA ALA A 692 -50.96 26.51 11.76
C ALA A 692 -51.10 27.99 12.19
N GLY A 693 -50.30 28.90 11.63
CA GLY A 693 -50.34 30.34 11.95
C GLY A 693 -51.68 31.02 11.61
N SER A 694 -52.47 30.43 10.72
CA SER A 694 -53.82 30.87 10.36
C SER A 694 -54.87 30.67 11.46
N PHE A 695 -54.54 29.90 12.51
CA PHE A 695 -55.51 29.48 13.53
C PHE A 695 -55.40 30.21 14.88
N ILE A 696 -54.34 31.00 15.14
CA ILE A 696 -54.07 31.53 16.49
C ILE A 696 -54.60 32.97 16.71
N LEU A 697 -54.84 33.77 15.65
CA LEU A 697 -55.54 35.06 15.75
C LEU A 697 -56.43 35.33 14.52
N PRO A 698 -57.76 35.31 14.64
CA PRO A 698 -58.64 35.73 13.56
C PRO A 698 -58.65 37.27 13.49
N GLY A 699 -58.12 37.86 12.41
CA GLY A 699 -58.55 39.20 12.00
C GLY A 699 -57.52 40.30 11.66
N ILE A 700 -56.22 40.04 11.52
CA ILE A 700 -55.28 41.05 10.98
C ILE A 700 -54.62 40.54 9.69
N LEU A 701 -54.65 41.37 8.65
CA LEU A 701 -54.33 41.10 7.25
C LEU A 701 -53.03 40.29 7.02
N SER A 702 -53.22 39.26 6.17
CA SER A 702 -52.41 38.34 5.34
C SER A 702 -50.87 38.24 5.28
N PRO A 703 -50.00 39.22 5.63
CA PRO A 703 -48.54 38.95 5.59
C PRO A 703 -47.90 38.63 6.95
N VAL A 704 -48.47 39.08 8.07
CA VAL A 704 -47.83 39.00 9.39
C VAL A 704 -48.01 37.64 10.08
N GLY A 705 -49.13 36.94 9.82
CA GLY A 705 -49.40 35.60 10.36
C GLY A 705 -48.53 34.50 9.73
N ALA A 706 -48.25 34.59 8.43
CA ALA A 706 -47.30 33.70 7.74
C ALA A 706 -45.85 33.96 8.19
N PHE A 707 -45.52 35.23 8.48
CA PHE A 707 -44.23 35.61 9.04
C PHE A 707 -44.04 35.05 10.47
N LEU A 708 -45.03 35.23 11.37
CA LEU A 708 -44.98 34.68 12.73
C LEU A 708 -45.01 33.14 12.76
N GLY A 709 -45.77 32.49 11.87
CA GLY A 709 -45.77 31.02 11.73
C GLY A 709 -44.43 30.46 11.24
N SER A 710 -43.73 31.17 10.35
CA SER A 710 -42.38 30.80 9.91
C SER A 710 -41.33 31.01 11.01
N VAL A 711 -41.49 32.04 11.84
CA VAL A 711 -40.60 32.32 12.98
C VAL A 711 -40.82 31.29 14.10
N VAL A 712 -42.07 30.96 14.45
CA VAL A 712 -42.38 29.96 15.49
C VAL A 712 -42.04 28.52 15.03
N GLY A 713 -42.33 28.18 13.77
CA GLY A 713 -41.97 26.88 13.17
C GLY A 713 -40.46 26.71 12.98
N GLY A 714 -39.76 27.78 12.60
CA GLY A 714 -38.30 27.82 12.57
C GLY A 714 -37.69 27.67 13.97
N THR A 715 -38.31 28.27 14.99
CA THR A 715 -37.88 28.14 16.39
C THR A 715 -38.07 26.70 16.92
N LEU A 716 -39.16 26.01 16.56
CA LEU A 716 -39.37 24.58 16.88
C LEU A 716 -38.40 23.63 16.16
N GLY A 717 -38.06 23.90 14.89
CA GLY A 717 -37.02 23.17 14.17
C GLY A 717 -35.63 23.36 14.78
N LEU A 718 -35.36 24.54 15.36
CA LEU A 718 -34.17 24.78 16.17
C LEU A 718 -34.21 24.05 17.52
N ILE A 719 -35.39 23.94 18.16
CA ILE A 719 -35.59 23.21 19.43
C ILE A 719 -35.34 21.70 19.28
N ILE A 720 -35.57 21.11 18.10
CA ILE A 720 -35.37 19.66 17.85
C ILE A 720 -34.05 19.38 17.13
N GLY A 721 -33.69 20.18 16.12
CA GLY A 721 -32.47 20.01 15.32
C GLY A 721 -31.18 20.29 16.11
N LYS A 722 -31.21 21.25 17.05
CA LYS A 722 -30.03 21.52 17.91
C LYS A 722 -29.74 20.37 18.87
N PRO A 723 -30.69 19.82 19.65
CA PRO A 723 -30.42 18.63 20.48
C PRO A 723 -29.89 17.43 19.67
N LEU A 724 -30.41 17.19 18.46
CA LEU A 724 -29.89 16.14 17.57
C LEU A 724 -28.44 16.41 17.13
N GLY A 725 -28.12 17.65 16.72
CA GLY A 725 -26.74 18.06 16.44
C GLY A 725 -25.83 17.97 17.67
N SER A 726 -26.34 18.28 18.86
CA SER A 726 -25.65 18.16 20.14
C SER A 726 -25.38 16.71 20.54
N ILE A 727 -26.21 15.77 20.08
CA ILE A 727 -26.01 14.32 20.29
C ILE A 727 -24.99 13.78 19.30
N VAL A 728 -25.14 14.07 18.01
CA VAL A 728 -24.34 13.45 16.92
C VAL A 728 -22.95 14.06 16.79
N GLY A 729 -22.83 15.38 16.87
CA GLY A 729 -21.56 16.09 16.66
C GLY A 729 -20.41 15.65 17.58
N PRO A 730 -20.64 15.42 18.89
CA PRO A 730 -19.63 14.88 19.79
C PRO A 730 -19.15 13.47 19.43
N HIS A 731 -19.95 12.64 18.74
CA HIS A 731 -19.47 11.32 18.29
C HIS A 731 -18.48 11.44 17.13
N ILE A 732 -18.74 12.35 16.19
CA ILE A 732 -17.83 12.66 15.07
C ILE A 732 -16.55 13.31 15.60
N GLY A 733 -16.68 14.28 16.51
CA GLY A 733 -15.56 14.89 17.21
C GLY A 733 -14.71 13.88 17.98
N ARG A 734 -15.34 12.94 18.70
CA ARG A 734 -14.64 11.85 19.41
C ARG A 734 -13.93 10.88 18.48
N ALA A 735 -14.51 10.55 17.32
CA ALA A 735 -13.84 9.74 16.31
C ALA A 735 -12.56 10.42 15.79
N ILE A 736 -12.63 11.70 15.42
CA ILE A 736 -11.47 12.48 14.95
C ILE A 736 -10.42 12.61 16.04
N THR A 737 -10.83 12.93 17.27
CA THR A 737 -9.90 13.11 18.41
C THR A 737 -9.33 11.81 18.97
N SER A 738 -9.96 10.65 18.71
CA SER A 738 -9.43 9.32 19.03
C SER A 738 -8.32 8.87 18.08
N ALA A 739 -8.36 9.32 16.82
CA ALA A 739 -7.27 9.14 15.85
C ALA A 739 -6.07 10.08 16.12
N MET A 740 -6.26 11.11 16.95
CA MET A 740 -5.22 12.05 17.35
C MET A 740 -4.50 11.58 18.63
N GLY A 741 -3.23 11.21 18.48
CA GLY A 741 -2.45 10.55 19.53
C GLY A 741 -2.11 11.37 20.78
N THR A 742 -2.24 12.70 20.81
CA THR A 742 -1.95 13.51 22.02
C THR A 742 -2.66 14.87 21.99
N ASP A 743 -3.17 15.32 23.15
CA ASP A 743 -3.90 16.59 23.32
C ASP A 743 -2.95 17.75 23.68
N ASP A 744 -3.27 18.97 23.27
CA ASP A 744 -2.43 20.16 23.47
C ASP A 744 -3.24 21.44 23.73
N ARG A 745 -2.64 22.39 24.46
CA ARG A 745 -3.22 23.69 24.82
C ARG A 745 -2.23 24.81 24.49
N ALA A 746 -2.71 25.89 23.87
CA ALA A 746 -1.85 27.07 23.66
C ALA A 746 -1.47 27.70 25.01
N VAL A 747 -0.27 28.26 25.07
CA VAL A 747 0.29 28.89 26.25
C VAL A 747 0.33 30.39 25.98
N GLU A 748 -0.53 31.16 26.64
CA GLU A 748 -0.63 32.61 26.42
C GLU A 748 0.46 33.38 27.14
N ARG A 749 0.75 32.96 28.38
CA ARG A 749 1.75 33.61 29.22
C ARG A 749 2.79 32.60 29.66
N ILE A 750 4.02 33.05 29.69
CA ILE A 750 5.17 32.21 30.03
C ILE A 750 5.09 31.67 31.48
N GLU A 751 4.37 32.36 32.36
CA GLU A 751 4.10 31.93 33.74
C GLU A 751 3.23 30.67 33.83
N ASP A 752 2.50 30.33 32.77
CA ASP A 752 1.59 29.20 32.75
C ASP A 752 2.32 27.86 32.43
N LEU A 753 3.60 27.95 32.05
CA LEU A 753 4.52 26.82 31.91
C LEU A 753 5.12 26.40 33.25
N LYS A 754 5.16 25.10 33.51
CA LYS A 754 5.84 24.50 34.66
C LYS A 754 7.10 23.75 34.21
N PRO A 755 8.14 23.69 35.05
CA PRO A 755 9.24 22.74 34.84
C PRO A 755 8.70 21.32 34.62
N GLY A 756 9.29 20.59 33.68
CA GLY A 756 8.85 19.25 33.27
C GLY A 756 7.67 19.24 32.29
N ASP A 757 7.08 20.38 31.91
CA ASP A 757 6.06 20.42 30.86
C ASP A 757 6.67 20.08 29.50
N GLN A 758 5.94 19.30 28.70
CA GLN A 758 6.28 19.11 27.29
C GLN A 758 5.57 20.18 26.47
N VAL A 759 6.34 20.91 25.67
CA VAL A 759 5.84 21.98 24.81
C VAL A 759 6.17 21.71 23.35
N VAL A 760 5.39 22.31 22.46
CA VAL A 760 5.59 22.33 21.02
C VAL A 760 5.70 23.76 20.55
N PHE A 761 6.79 24.04 19.85
CA PHE A 761 7.00 25.25 19.09
C PHE A 761 6.60 24.97 17.64
N TYR A 762 5.69 25.77 17.10
CA TYR A 762 5.35 25.71 15.68
C TYR A 762 6.28 26.65 14.92
N GLY A 763 7.02 26.09 13.97
CA GLY A 763 8.12 26.77 13.26
C GLY A 763 8.32 26.25 11.83
N ASN A 764 9.54 26.46 11.33
CA ASN A 764 9.95 26.44 9.92
C ASN A 764 9.55 25.19 9.12
N LEU A 765 9.56 25.31 7.79
CA LEU A 765 9.08 24.32 6.80
C LEU A 765 9.61 22.87 7.00
N LEU A 766 10.84 22.71 7.51
CA LEU A 766 11.49 21.40 7.73
C LEU A 766 11.16 20.76 9.10
N HIS A 767 10.56 21.50 10.02
CA HIS A 767 10.17 21.04 11.36
C HIS A 767 8.92 21.78 11.87
N PRO A 768 7.73 21.49 11.28
CA PRO A 768 6.51 22.25 11.57
C PRO A 768 6.03 22.12 13.03
N ARG A 769 6.51 21.10 13.76
CA ARG A 769 6.22 20.87 15.19
C ARG A 769 7.49 20.43 15.91
N HIS A 770 8.12 21.34 16.65
CA HIS A 770 9.31 21.04 17.43
C HIS A 770 8.97 20.80 18.90
N HIS A 771 9.26 19.61 19.42
CA HIS A 771 8.92 19.22 20.79
C HIS A 771 10.09 19.45 21.76
N ALA A 772 9.80 19.96 22.95
CA ALA A 772 10.80 20.22 23.98
C ALA A 772 10.25 20.00 25.40
N ILE A 773 11.14 19.82 26.37
CA ILE A 773 10.84 19.78 27.80
C ILE A 773 11.23 21.11 28.44
N VAL A 774 10.30 21.74 29.13
CA VAL A 774 10.55 22.99 29.88
C VAL A 774 11.38 22.68 31.12
N VAL A 775 12.48 23.39 31.29
CA VAL A 775 13.32 23.33 32.49
C VAL A 775 13.05 24.51 33.38
N ASP A 776 13.04 25.71 32.82
CA ASP A 776 12.82 26.95 33.57
C ASP A 776 12.20 28.05 32.70
N ARG A 777 11.68 29.10 33.32
CA ARG A 777 11.01 30.23 32.67
C ARG A 777 11.59 31.56 33.12
N PHE A 778 11.81 32.47 32.18
CA PHE A 778 12.35 33.81 32.44
C PHE A 778 11.37 34.88 31.91
N PRO A 779 10.31 35.22 32.67
CA PRO A 779 9.26 36.13 32.21
C PRO A 779 9.77 37.50 31.78
N GLY A 780 10.68 38.10 32.55
CA GLY A 780 11.24 39.42 32.26
C GLY A 780 12.04 39.48 30.95
N ALA A 781 12.62 38.35 30.52
CA ALA A 781 13.36 38.23 29.28
C ALA A 781 12.51 37.66 28.11
N LYS A 782 11.26 37.25 28.38
CA LYS A 782 10.41 36.48 27.45
C LYS A 782 11.11 35.25 26.87
N LYS A 783 11.87 34.52 27.69
CA LYS A 783 12.57 33.29 27.26
C LYS A 783 12.22 32.09 28.13
N VAL A 784 12.08 30.93 27.51
CA VAL A 784 11.91 29.64 28.19
C VAL A 784 13.19 28.84 28.02
N GLN A 785 13.69 28.26 29.10
CA GLN A 785 14.78 27.30 29.03
C GLN A 785 14.20 25.91 28.80
N VAL A 786 14.65 25.28 27.73
CA VAL A 786 14.14 23.98 27.28
C VAL A 786 15.26 23.01 27.00
N VAL A 787 14.97 21.73 27.16
CA VAL A 787 15.80 20.63 26.65
C VAL A 787 15.04 19.96 25.49
N HIS A 788 15.73 19.77 24.38
CA HIS A 788 15.15 19.16 23.19
C HIS A 788 16.21 18.44 22.36
N ASN A 789 15.79 17.49 21.53
CA ASN A 789 16.69 16.86 20.57
C ASN A 789 16.67 17.64 19.25
N THR A 790 17.83 18.09 18.80
CA THR A 790 18.01 18.89 17.59
C THR A 790 18.78 18.13 16.53
N TYR A 791 18.47 18.39 15.26
CA TYR A 791 19.05 17.70 14.12
C TYR A 791 20.59 17.79 14.08
N ASN A 792 21.16 18.98 14.34
CA ASN A 792 22.59 19.22 14.19
C ASN A 792 23.42 18.92 15.45
N GLN A 793 22.82 19.03 16.64
CA GLN A 793 23.57 19.05 17.90
C GLN A 793 23.13 17.96 18.89
N GLY A 794 22.19 17.11 18.50
CA GLY A 794 21.61 16.13 19.42
C GLY A 794 20.81 16.82 20.52
N VAL A 795 20.78 16.22 21.72
CA VAL A 795 20.05 16.77 22.85
C VAL A 795 20.82 17.93 23.46
N ILE A 796 20.23 19.11 23.42
CA ILE A 796 20.80 20.35 23.96
C ILE A 796 19.82 21.00 24.95
N GLU A 797 20.37 21.81 25.85
CA GLU A 797 19.61 22.70 26.72
C GLU A 797 19.89 24.15 26.31
N GLU A 798 18.85 24.88 25.91
CA GLU A 798 18.99 26.27 25.47
C GLU A 798 17.82 27.16 25.90
N LYS A 799 18.04 28.48 25.83
CA LYS A 799 17.01 29.49 26.11
C LYS A 799 16.38 29.95 24.81
N VAL A 800 15.15 29.51 24.56
CA VAL A 800 14.37 29.87 23.37
C VAL A 800 13.43 31.03 23.65
N ASP A 801 13.17 31.85 22.65
CA ASP A 801 12.23 32.97 22.77
C ASP A 801 10.78 32.45 22.89
N PHE A 802 10.05 32.99 23.86
CA PHE A 802 8.64 32.67 24.05
C PHE A 802 7.80 33.48 23.06
N SER A 803 7.36 32.83 21.98
CA SER A 803 6.42 33.39 21.00
C SER A 803 4.97 33.00 21.31
N THR A 804 3.99 33.67 20.70
CA THR A 804 2.56 33.38 20.89
C THR A 804 2.08 32.04 20.29
N SER A 805 2.99 31.23 19.76
CA SER A 805 2.70 29.97 19.05
C SER A 805 3.24 28.73 19.79
N VAL A 806 3.34 28.80 21.12
CA VAL A 806 3.77 27.68 21.98
C VAL A 806 2.57 26.92 22.50
N PHE A 807 2.60 25.59 22.41
CA PHE A 807 1.53 24.71 22.85
C PHE A 807 2.06 23.70 23.87
N ARG A 808 1.44 23.61 25.04
CA ARG A 808 1.76 22.58 26.05
C ARG A 808 0.93 21.32 25.80
N LEU A 809 1.59 20.17 25.77
CA LEU A 809 0.91 18.88 25.67
C LEU A 809 0.32 18.46 27.02
N VAL A 810 -0.89 17.93 26.99
CA VAL A 810 -1.61 17.46 28.17
C VAL A 810 -1.62 15.94 28.17
N TYR A 811 -1.17 15.37 29.28
CA TYR A 811 -1.07 13.92 29.49
C TYR A 811 -1.89 13.51 30.72
N ASP A 812 -2.26 12.23 30.77
CA ASP A 812 -2.77 11.61 31.99
C ASP A 812 -1.63 11.53 33.03
N GLU A 813 -1.77 12.25 34.15
CA GLU A 813 -0.75 12.33 35.20
C GLU A 813 -0.31 10.95 35.71
N ARG A 814 -1.20 9.94 35.67
CA ARG A 814 -0.88 8.57 36.11
C ARG A 814 0.16 7.89 35.22
N LYS A 815 0.28 8.33 33.97
CA LYS A 815 1.22 7.82 32.97
C LYS A 815 2.49 8.65 32.88
N CYS A 816 2.61 9.72 33.67
CA CYS A 816 3.75 10.62 33.61
C CYS A 816 4.74 10.41 34.75
N TYR A 817 6.02 10.65 34.46
CA TYR A 817 7.02 10.87 35.50
C TYR A 817 6.79 12.22 36.21
N PRO A 818 7.16 12.35 37.50
CA PRO A 818 7.12 13.64 38.20
C PRO A 818 8.08 14.64 37.52
N PRO A 819 7.79 15.96 37.59
CA PRO A 819 8.56 17.00 36.91
C PRO A 819 10.09 16.89 37.06
N ASP A 820 10.58 16.64 38.27
CA ASP A 820 12.01 16.56 38.55
C ASP A 820 12.66 15.37 37.81
N GLU A 821 11.96 14.24 37.74
CA GLU A 821 12.42 13.06 37.02
C GLU A 821 12.35 13.29 35.49
N VAL A 822 11.31 13.96 35.00
CA VAL A 822 11.22 14.35 33.57
C VAL A 822 12.42 15.22 33.17
N ILE A 823 12.79 16.20 34.00
CA ILE A 823 13.93 17.09 33.76
C ILE A 823 15.26 16.32 33.88
N GLN A 824 15.38 15.44 34.87
CA GLN A 824 16.57 14.60 35.05
C GLN A 824 16.77 13.68 33.83
N ARG A 825 15.71 13.04 33.34
CA ARG A 825 15.72 12.23 32.12
C ARG A 825 16.11 13.07 30.91
N ALA A 826 15.52 14.25 30.75
CA ALA A 826 15.86 15.14 29.64
C ALA A 826 17.35 15.53 29.66
N ARG A 827 17.87 15.93 30.82
CA ARG A 827 19.29 16.29 30.99
C ARG A 827 20.25 15.11 30.87
N SER A 828 19.82 13.89 31.19
CA SER A 828 20.65 12.69 31.08
C SER A 828 21.09 12.37 29.65
N LYS A 829 20.43 12.96 28.65
CA LYS A 829 20.75 12.78 27.24
C LYS A 829 21.58 13.91 26.64
N ILE A 830 21.85 14.98 27.39
CA ILE A 830 22.71 16.08 26.92
C ILE A 830 24.13 15.56 26.74
N GLY A 831 24.69 15.72 25.55
CA GLY A 831 26.03 15.24 25.20
C GLY A 831 26.16 13.72 25.07
N ASP A 832 25.04 12.98 25.09
CA ASP A 832 25.03 11.54 24.84
C ASP A 832 25.20 11.26 23.34
N GLU A 833 26.44 10.98 22.92
CA GLU A 833 26.76 10.67 21.51
C GLU A 833 26.07 9.41 20.98
N THR A 834 25.51 8.57 21.88
CA THR A 834 24.73 7.37 21.50
C THR A 834 23.24 7.67 21.30
N TYR A 835 22.77 8.85 21.70
CA TYR A 835 21.39 9.30 21.54
C TYR A 835 21.28 10.41 20.48
N ARG A 836 21.80 10.13 19.27
CA ARG A 836 21.75 11.08 18.14
C ARG A 836 20.32 11.26 17.62
N TYR A 837 20.10 12.43 17.05
CA TYR A 837 18.84 12.75 16.39
C TYR A 837 18.66 11.87 15.15
N SER A 838 17.61 11.05 15.11
CA SER A 838 17.13 10.39 13.89
C SER A 838 15.73 10.92 13.55
N LEU A 839 15.39 10.99 12.25
CA LEU A 839 14.07 11.47 11.83
C LEU A 839 12.97 10.47 12.22
N VAL A 840 13.30 9.18 12.22
CA VAL A 840 12.39 8.05 12.46
C VAL A 840 12.41 7.63 13.92
N TRP A 841 13.57 7.68 14.58
CA TRP A 841 13.77 7.32 15.99
C TRP A 841 14.45 8.45 16.75
N ASN A 842 14.20 8.62 18.04
CA ASN A 842 14.87 9.64 18.86
C ASN A 842 14.74 11.11 18.38
N ASN A 843 13.91 11.45 17.38
CA ASN A 843 13.56 12.86 17.08
C ASN A 843 13.04 13.62 18.31
N CYS A 844 12.85 14.93 18.16
CA CYS A 844 12.39 15.81 19.24
C CYS A 844 11.11 15.31 19.93
N LYS A 845 10.18 14.70 19.17
CA LYS A 845 8.93 14.13 19.69
C LYS A 845 9.16 12.84 20.46
N HIS A 846 9.97 11.91 19.95
CA HIS A 846 10.33 10.67 20.64
C HIS A 846 11.08 10.96 21.94
N PHE A 847 12.07 11.85 21.88
CA PHE A 847 12.82 12.32 23.04
C PHE A 847 11.91 12.90 24.12
N ALA A 848 11.09 13.88 23.77
CA ALA A 848 10.22 14.54 24.74
C ALA A 848 9.17 13.57 25.33
N ARG A 849 8.65 12.64 24.52
CA ARG A 849 7.72 11.60 24.99
C ARG A 849 8.41 10.60 25.92
N TRP A 850 9.63 10.17 25.61
CA TRP A 850 10.45 9.30 26.46
C TRP A 850 10.80 9.97 27.80
N CYS A 851 11.01 11.29 27.81
CA CYS A 851 11.21 12.04 29.05
C CYS A 851 9.92 12.07 29.90
N LYS A 852 8.75 12.23 29.25
CA LYS A 852 7.49 12.54 29.92
C LYS A 852 6.70 11.32 30.40
N LEU A 853 6.71 10.21 29.67
CA LEU A 853 5.85 9.04 29.91
C LEU A 853 6.58 7.87 30.56
N ARG A 854 5.88 7.19 31.50
CA ARG A 854 6.30 5.98 32.20
C ARG A 854 6.26 4.73 31.33
#